data_AF-A0A6G0TC89-F1
#
_entry.id   AF-A0A6G0TC89-F1
#
_cell.length_a   1.000
_cell.length_b   1.000
_cell.length_c   1.000
_cell.angle_alpha   90.00
_cell.angle_beta   90.00
_cell.angle_gamma   90.00
#
_symmetry.space_group_name_H-M   'P 1'
#
loop_
_entity.id
_entity.type
_entity.pdbx_description
1 polymer ?
#
loop_
_entity_poly.entity_id
_entity_poly.type
_entity_poly.pdbx_seq_one_letter_code
_entity_poly.pdbx_strand_id
1 'polypeptide(L)'
;MEQINSIRILENMKVSELKSIAKEAKLKGYSTLKKIALISRIRKGHTIRDLKISELKSLARSYGIRSIYKLNKDNLITNINKQQPFRKFKEDIFKTDNSSLNNNPFQKLEKTFFTEENYFNSSLEKTPEVFELIDVIQLNKQVQKKFKIHETDYKIRFKEALIKDLKLCNAKYKIDYTHKALDSMLKLAQRNSNYEKGDQINIIVMNPNLKNTISTGMKSDNFLTNLKSIVGNILTSDETIDITETTFQVQLVKIPRGSNRTKIINLSENIKTKNSIFQINNDDNLCCPRAIVVALSTQTNNILGHELDSNKIKQLKIGRKIQKDLALELCNMLTEYNEEDFTLTDIKNVERTLDIQINIICAENLNTLIYKGDDKQTKIYLYKNGNHFDVIKSAKGFYGSSYYCEDCDKPYQNKDKHKCVEEYNICKMCTYFGIRIEHSSSTKNRIYCEKCNRYCYNQECLDNHNYICDYVYKCIDCNRIVLRDKKHKHKCGYSECRNCLEEVKINKHQCYMQHRSQKGGKCINGCCKCDKKIPNIKGNRNRLCSYTEKYLFFDYEAQQETGTHIANKIIAHDFEGNKIMFDTNEEFCKHVISEEYRGYTFIAHYAKGYDSQFILKYLVDNTLRPFTIYNGTKLMLLEIKYLSIRIIDSSNFIQSPLSSFPKTFGLKELKKGYFPHFFNTVENQNYIGILPDKEYYGYETMKTENKQEFEKWYDDKINENYIFNFKEELEAYCNSDVDILRRGSLEIRKQFLEIANIDPFRYTTIAGVCMAIYRSRYLLKDTIAVLDKEKNEKYSKQSITWLQHFNNKNISHALNGGEKIIAGAKVDGFDNKSKTVYQYHGCFWHGCTKCYKDRETINNINHETMEDLYQKTIDRSTTIKNAGYNLVEQWECDWINSTTYKKMRKADIVEPINPRDAFFGGRTNATKLRVKNTKIRYIDVCSLYPTVNYYDYYPVGHPKKIFKPKLYDKNWFGLIKCKILPPRNLYHPVLPVKIKLEKSEKLLFPLCYKCAVDQNQRCDHSKNERQFIGTWTTDEVNKALEKGYIITKIYEVWNFKEKTTDLFKKYVDRQW
;
A
#
# COMPACT_ATOMS: atom_id res chain seq x y z
N MET A 1 47.63 23.02 22.47
CA MET A 1 47.24 22.29 21.24
C MET A 1 46.27 21.12 21.46
N GLU A 2 46.13 20.52 22.66
CA GLU A 2 45.30 19.31 22.84
C GLU A 2 43.75 19.49 22.92
N GLN A 3 43.20 20.69 22.71
CA GLN A 3 41.75 20.92 22.76
C GLN A 3 41.05 21.18 21.40
N ILE A 4 41.79 21.30 20.29
CA ILE A 4 41.24 21.74 19.00
C ILE A 4 41.16 20.56 18.02
N ASN A 5 40.13 19.72 18.15
CA ASN A 5 39.82 18.71 17.14
C ASN A 5 38.33 18.33 17.02
N SER A 6 37.42 19.15 17.58
CA SER A 6 35.99 19.06 17.24
C SER A 6 35.63 20.11 16.19
N ILE A 7 34.80 19.73 15.22
CA ILE A 7 34.42 20.56 14.06
C ILE A 7 33.88 21.92 14.50
N ARG A 8 33.05 21.94 15.55
CA ARG A 8 32.47 23.15 16.16
C ARG A 8 33.50 24.16 16.68
N ILE A 9 34.69 23.73 17.11
CA ILE A 9 35.71 24.67 17.62
C ILE A 9 36.33 25.45 16.46
N LEU A 10 36.76 24.76 15.39
CA LEU A 10 37.31 25.41 14.20
C LEU A 10 36.27 26.31 13.50
N GLU A 11 35.00 25.91 13.50
CA GLU A 11 33.89 26.71 12.99
C GLU A 11 33.64 27.98 13.81
N ASN A 12 33.97 28.00 15.10
CA ASN A 12 33.77 29.14 16.00
C ASN A 12 34.99 30.09 16.09
N MET A 13 36.20 29.66 15.72
CA MET A 13 37.41 30.50 15.72
C MET A 13 37.35 31.66 14.72
N LYS A 14 38.07 32.75 14.97
CA LYS A 14 38.20 33.89 14.05
C LYS A 14 39.08 33.53 12.86
N VAL A 15 38.89 34.21 11.73
CA VAL A 15 39.67 33.96 10.49
C VAL A 15 41.15 34.29 10.69
N SER A 16 41.48 35.27 11.54
CA SER A 16 42.86 35.59 11.95
C SER A 16 43.53 34.42 12.69
N GLU A 17 42.84 33.79 13.64
CA GLU A 17 43.33 32.63 14.41
C GLU A 17 43.58 31.43 13.48
N LEU A 18 42.62 31.13 12.59
CA LEU A 18 42.76 30.07 11.59
C LEU A 18 43.89 30.35 10.58
N LYS A 19 44.16 31.62 10.23
CA LYS A 19 45.31 32.01 9.41
C LYS A 19 46.64 31.88 10.17
N SER A 20 46.66 32.14 11.49
CA SER A 20 47.83 31.89 12.34
C SER A 20 48.17 30.39 12.38
N ILE A 21 47.17 29.53 12.61
CA ILE A 21 47.32 28.06 12.59
C ILE A 21 47.81 27.58 11.21
N ALA A 22 47.27 28.13 10.12
CA ALA A 22 47.72 27.79 8.76
C ALA A 22 49.16 28.28 8.45
N LYS A 23 49.60 29.38 9.09
CA LYS A 23 50.98 29.89 9.01
C LYS A 23 51.96 28.98 9.74
N GLU A 24 51.65 28.56 10.97
CA GLU A 24 52.44 27.58 11.72
C GLU A 24 52.52 26.23 10.99
N ALA A 25 51.40 25.78 10.40
CA ALA A 25 51.32 24.57 9.58
C ALA A 25 51.94 24.70 8.17
N LYS A 26 52.60 25.83 7.84
CA LYS A 26 53.29 26.09 6.56
C LYS A 26 52.44 25.88 5.30
N LEU A 27 51.12 26.07 5.37
CA LEU A 27 50.22 25.87 4.24
C LEU A 27 50.38 26.97 3.18
N LYS A 28 50.76 26.63 1.93
CA LYS A 28 50.88 27.63 0.85
C LYS A 28 49.52 28.24 0.46
N GLY A 29 49.50 29.56 0.20
CA GLY A 29 48.33 30.29 -0.30
C GLY A 29 47.23 30.58 0.73
N TYR A 30 47.47 30.37 2.03
CA TYR A 30 46.46 30.51 3.10
C TYR A 30 45.93 31.94 3.32
N SER A 31 46.70 32.97 2.96
CA SER A 31 46.38 34.38 3.21
C SER A 31 45.13 34.87 2.50
N THR A 32 44.78 34.30 1.34
CA THR A 32 43.62 34.69 0.51
C THR A 32 42.39 33.80 0.70
N LEU A 33 42.47 32.72 1.51
CA LEU A 33 41.38 31.75 1.66
C LEU A 33 40.26 32.23 2.62
N LYS A 34 39.00 31.96 2.23
CA LYS A 34 37.81 32.11 3.06
C LYS A 34 37.75 31.03 4.16
N LYS A 35 37.10 31.34 5.29
CA LYS A 35 37.07 30.53 6.54
C LYS A 35 36.85 29.02 6.31
N ILE A 36 35.83 28.64 5.56
CA ILE A 36 35.45 27.23 5.32
C ILE A 36 36.53 26.49 4.52
N ALA A 37 37.10 27.14 3.49
CA ALA A 37 38.19 26.56 2.69
C ALA A 37 39.48 26.41 3.52
N LEU A 38 39.75 27.36 4.42
CA LEU A 38 40.88 27.33 5.33
C LEU A 38 40.76 26.18 6.34
N ILE A 39 39.58 26.00 6.97
CA ILE A 39 39.26 24.85 7.84
C ILE A 39 39.41 23.53 7.07
N SER A 40 38.92 23.46 5.83
CA SER A 40 39.05 22.26 4.97
C SER A 40 40.52 21.93 4.67
N ARG A 41 41.35 22.93 4.37
CA ARG A 41 42.79 22.74 4.09
C ARG A 41 43.58 22.31 5.32
N ILE A 42 43.30 22.88 6.49
CA ILE A 42 43.86 22.45 7.79
C ILE A 42 43.48 20.99 8.08
N ARG A 43 42.25 20.57 7.77
CA ARG A 43 41.80 19.18 7.97
C ARG A 43 42.37 18.17 6.97
N LYS A 44 42.73 18.58 5.75
CA LYS A 44 43.32 17.69 4.73
C LYS A 44 44.78 17.31 5.00
N GLY A 45 45.44 17.91 5.98
CA GLY A 45 46.87 17.72 6.26
C GLY A 45 47.25 16.59 7.22
N HIS A 46 46.29 15.85 7.80
CA HIS A 46 46.58 14.83 8.84
C HIS A 46 45.88 13.49 8.59
N THR A 47 46.64 12.40 8.67
CA THR A 47 46.18 11.01 8.63
C THR A 47 46.13 10.40 10.04
N ILE A 48 45.46 9.25 10.19
CA ILE A 48 45.44 8.51 11.47
C ILE A 48 46.84 8.04 11.93
N ARG A 49 47.82 7.97 11.00
CA ARG A 49 49.22 7.65 11.32
C ARG A 49 49.96 8.84 11.93
N ASP A 50 49.45 10.05 11.79
CA ASP A 50 50.09 11.27 12.30
C ASP A 50 49.69 11.59 13.75
N LEU A 51 48.63 10.92 14.25
CA LEU A 51 48.20 11.01 15.65
C LEU A 51 49.24 10.40 16.61
N LYS A 52 49.35 10.98 17.81
CA LYS A 52 50.16 10.47 18.91
C LYS A 52 49.51 9.24 19.55
N ILE A 53 50.34 8.42 20.22
CA ILE A 53 49.87 7.20 20.89
C ILE A 53 48.84 7.52 21.99
N SER A 54 48.94 8.67 22.66
CA SER A 54 47.96 9.17 23.64
C SER A 54 46.58 9.39 23.00
N GLU A 55 46.53 10.07 21.86
CA GLU A 55 45.31 10.37 21.09
C GLU A 55 44.67 9.09 20.56
N LEU A 56 45.47 8.17 20.00
CA LEU A 56 45.03 6.86 19.56
C LEU A 56 44.52 5.99 20.72
N LYS A 57 45.15 6.04 21.90
CA LYS A 57 44.65 5.38 23.11
C LYS A 57 43.32 5.98 23.58
N SER A 58 43.16 7.29 23.53
CA SER A 58 41.88 7.96 23.85
C SER A 58 40.76 7.57 22.87
N LEU A 59 41.06 7.56 21.56
CA LEU A 59 40.14 7.16 20.50
C LEU A 59 39.77 5.66 20.60
N ALA A 60 40.72 4.79 20.92
CA ALA A 60 40.43 3.38 21.20
C ALA A 60 39.55 3.18 22.45
N ARG A 61 39.71 4.04 23.46
CA ARG A 61 38.90 4.03 24.70
C ARG A 61 37.44 4.41 24.42
N SER A 62 37.17 5.37 23.53
CA SER A 62 35.79 5.74 23.14
C SER A 62 35.09 4.68 22.28
N TYR A 63 35.83 3.83 21.55
CA TYR A 63 35.31 2.63 20.89
C TYR A 63 35.26 1.38 21.81
N GLY A 64 35.46 1.53 23.13
CA GLY A 64 35.31 0.44 24.10
C GLY A 64 36.39 -0.65 24.04
N ILE A 65 37.52 -0.39 23.39
CA ILE A 65 38.61 -1.37 23.23
C ILE A 65 39.33 -1.53 24.59
N ARG A 66 39.41 -2.77 25.08
CA ARG A 66 40.08 -3.10 26.36
C ARG A 66 41.60 -3.25 26.18
N SER A 67 42.35 -3.16 27.27
CA SER A 67 43.82 -3.40 27.33
C SER A 67 44.70 -2.47 26.48
N ILE A 68 44.18 -1.32 26.02
CA ILE A 68 44.86 -0.33 25.16
C ILE A 68 46.24 0.12 25.65
N TYR A 69 46.53 0.05 26.95
CA TYR A 69 47.78 0.48 27.54
C TYR A 69 48.98 -0.35 27.04
N LYS A 70 48.76 -1.65 26.77
CA LYS A 70 49.75 -2.62 26.26
C LYS A 70 49.88 -2.64 24.73
N LEU A 71 49.12 -1.83 23.99
CA LEU A 71 49.14 -1.80 22.53
C LEU A 71 50.08 -0.71 21.99
N ASN A 72 50.87 -1.07 20.98
CA ASN A 72 51.69 -0.13 20.20
C ASN A 72 50.83 0.63 19.16
N LYS A 73 51.43 1.61 18.48
CA LYS A 73 50.73 2.55 17.58
C LYS A 73 49.96 1.84 16.46
N ASP A 74 50.58 0.88 15.78
CA ASP A 74 49.96 0.17 14.65
C ASP A 74 48.86 -0.79 15.07
N ASN A 75 49.00 -1.45 16.23
CA ASN A 75 47.93 -2.27 16.80
C ASN A 75 46.74 -1.44 17.30
N LEU A 76 46.96 -0.21 17.77
CA LEU A 76 45.87 0.73 18.09
C LEU A 76 45.11 1.13 16.81
N ILE A 77 45.82 1.60 15.79
CA ILE A 77 45.24 1.97 14.48
C ILE A 77 44.44 0.79 13.89
N THR A 78 45.02 -0.42 13.92
CA THR A 78 44.39 -1.64 13.39
C THR A 78 43.11 -2.02 14.14
N ASN A 79 43.06 -1.87 15.47
CA ASN A 79 41.86 -2.21 16.24
C ASN A 79 40.77 -1.12 16.19
N ILE A 80 41.15 0.16 16.07
CA ILE A 80 40.21 1.26 15.82
C ILE A 80 39.53 1.09 14.45
N ASN A 81 40.30 0.77 13.40
CA ASN A 81 39.77 0.56 12.06
C ASN A 81 38.79 -0.64 11.95
N LYS A 82 38.87 -1.61 12.87
CA LYS A 82 37.93 -2.76 12.94
C LYS A 82 36.56 -2.43 13.57
N GLN A 83 36.40 -1.28 14.23
CA GLN A 83 35.18 -0.90 14.96
C GLN A 83 34.21 0.02 14.15
N GLN A 84 34.56 0.40 12.91
CA GLN A 84 33.74 1.25 12.05
C GLN A 84 32.50 0.50 11.49
N PRO A 85 31.32 1.13 11.35
CA PRO A 85 30.04 0.42 11.22
C PRO A 85 29.80 -0.25 9.84
N PHE A 86 29.87 -1.58 9.83
CA PHE A 86 29.74 -2.45 8.65
C PHE A 86 28.36 -2.49 7.97
N ARG A 87 27.32 -1.89 8.56
CA ARG A 87 25.91 -2.14 8.18
C ARG A 87 25.50 -1.52 6.83
N LYS A 88 25.91 -0.26 6.58
CA LYS A 88 25.50 0.53 5.40
C LYS A 88 26.08 -0.03 4.09
N PHE A 89 27.30 -0.56 4.15
CA PHE A 89 28.04 -1.11 3.01
C PHE A 89 27.43 -2.42 2.45
N LYS A 90 26.87 -3.26 3.33
CA LYS A 90 26.23 -4.54 2.96
C LYS A 90 24.96 -4.33 2.10
N GLU A 91 24.30 -3.17 2.24
CA GLU A 91 23.00 -2.87 1.61
C GLU A 91 23.13 -2.16 0.24
N ASP A 92 24.28 -1.55 -0.05
CA ASP A 92 24.54 -0.82 -1.30
C ASP A 92 25.03 -1.72 -2.44
N ILE A 93 25.82 -2.73 -2.10
CA ILE A 93 26.51 -3.58 -3.09
C ILE A 93 25.67 -4.81 -3.45
N PHE A 94 24.85 -5.31 -2.50
CA PHE A 94 24.04 -6.52 -2.66
C PHE A 94 22.59 -6.18 -2.93
N LYS A 95 22.35 -5.55 -4.09
CA LYS A 95 21.02 -5.55 -4.72
C LYS A 95 20.67 -6.98 -5.17
N THR A 96 20.20 -7.80 -4.25
CA THR A 96 19.27 -8.89 -4.60
C THR A 96 17.87 -8.30 -4.76
N ASP A 97 17.08 -8.85 -5.69
CA ASP A 97 15.75 -8.36 -6.06
C ASP A 97 14.75 -8.40 -4.88
N ASN A 98 14.72 -7.36 -4.05
CA ASN A 98 13.75 -7.18 -2.97
C ASN A 98 13.09 -5.79 -2.99
N SER A 99 12.78 -5.30 -4.19
CA SER A 99 11.87 -4.17 -4.42
C SER A 99 10.40 -4.63 -4.53
N SER A 100 9.86 -5.28 -3.48
CA SER A 100 8.39 -5.38 -3.23
C SER A 100 8.02 -6.16 -1.95
N LEU A 101 8.68 -5.89 -0.82
CA LEU A 101 8.20 -6.32 0.51
C LEU A 101 7.96 -5.14 1.45
N ASN A 102 6.87 -4.41 1.19
CA ASN A 102 6.05 -3.94 2.29
C ASN A 102 5.40 -5.16 2.94
N ASN A 103 5.94 -5.65 4.06
CA ASN A 103 5.18 -5.89 5.30
C ASN A 103 5.95 -6.72 6.36
N ASN A 104 6.14 -6.11 7.54
CA ASN A 104 6.12 -6.74 8.89
C ASN A 104 7.14 -7.88 9.20
N PRO A 105 7.23 -8.38 10.47
CA PRO A 105 6.62 -7.91 11.73
C PRO A 105 7.65 -7.60 12.86
N PHE A 106 7.15 -7.15 14.01
CA PHE A 106 7.82 -7.07 15.34
C PHE A 106 9.30 -6.65 15.43
N GLN A 107 9.54 -5.38 15.77
CA GLN A 107 10.60 -5.03 16.73
C GLN A 107 10.29 -3.72 17.48
N LYS A 108 9.83 -3.87 18.72
CA LYS A 108 10.01 -2.94 19.85
C LYS A 108 9.73 -3.68 21.16
N LEU A 109 10.80 -4.23 21.72
CA LEU A 109 11.08 -4.33 23.16
C LEU A 109 11.89 -3.04 23.48
N GLU A 110 11.88 -2.37 24.64
CA GLU A 110 11.41 -2.62 26.02
C GLU A 110 10.74 -1.33 26.60
N LYS A 111 10.28 -1.17 27.86
CA LYS A 111 10.26 -2.06 29.05
C LYS A 111 9.01 -1.84 29.96
N THR A 112 9.23 -1.96 31.28
CA THR A 112 8.43 -2.06 32.51
C THR A 112 7.98 -0.70 33.10
N PHE A 113 7.08 -0.62 34.10
CA PHE A 113 6.51 -1.65 35.01
C PHE A 113 4.95 -1.75 34.83
N PHE A 114 4.02 -1.88 35.80
CA PHE A 114 4.04 -2.25 37.24
C PHE A 114 2.72 -3.01 37.63
N THR A 115 2.41 -3.03 38.94
CA THR A 115 1.46 -3.80 39.78
C THR A 115 -0.04 -3.40 39.63
N GLU A 116 -1.04 -4.30 39.65
CA GLU A 116 -1.59 -5.19 40.74
C GLU A 116 -2.48 -4.38 41.73
N GLU A 117 -3.71 -4.77 42.13
CA GLU A 117 -4.30 -6.10 42.38
C GLU A 117 -5.83 -6.25 42.01
N ASN A 118 -6.23 -7.49 41.69
CA ASN A 118 -7.35 -8.35 42.22
C ASN A 118 -8.65 -7.74 42.84
N TYR A 119 -9.84 -8.39 42.90
CA TYR A 119 -10.34 -9.71 42.44
C TYR A 119 -11.90 -9.76 42.45
N PHE A 120 -12.49 -10.56 41.54
CA PHE A 120 -13.70 -11.41 41.65
C PHE A 120 -15.12 -10.91 42.04
N ASN A 121 -16.08 -11.34 41.19
CA ASN A 121 -17.47 -11.79 41.47
C ASN A 121 -18.51 -10.78 42.02
N SER A 122 -19.82 -10.91 41.78
CA SER A 122 -20.61 -11.89 41.00
C SER A 122 -21.89 -11.26 40.42
N SER A 123 -22.56 -12.04 39.56
CA SER A 123 -23.96 -11.93 39.10
C SER A 123 -24.93 -11.22 40.04
N LEU A 124 -25.83 -10.38 39.50
CA LEU A 124 -27.27 -10.37 39.79
C LEU A 124 -28.04 -9.44 38.82
N GLU A 125 -29.36 -9.47 38.94
CA GLU A 125 -30.39 -8.99 38.02
C GLU A 125 -30.31 -7.50 37.61
N LYS A 126 -30.87 -7.18 36.44
CA LYS A 126 -30.99 -5.80 35.94
C LYS A 126 -32.04 -5.01 36.73
N THR A 127 -31.62 -4.31 37.77
CA THR A 127 -32.22 -3.02 38.12
C THR A 127 -31.83 -1.97 37.05
N PRO A 128 -32.61 -0.91 36.82
CA PRO A 128 -32.16 0.25 36.04
C PRO A 128 -30.81 0.73 36.58
N GLU A 129 -29.87 1.12 35.70
CA GLU A 129 -28.60 1.64 36.19
C GLU A 129 -28.85 2.93 36.97
N VAL A 130 -28.27 3.04 38.17
CA VAL A 130 -28.40 4.22 39.05
C VAL A 130 -28.14 5.55 38.33
N PHE A 131 -27.32 5.53 37.28
CA PHE A 131 -27.02 6.68 36.43
C PHE A 131 -28.24 7.23 35.66
N GLU A 132 -29.28 6.44 35.38
CA GLU A 132 -30.52 6.90 34.72
C GLU A 132 -31.43 7.70 35.68
N LEU A 133 -31.18 7.64 36.99
CA LEU A 133 -31.95 8.33 38.04
C LEU A 133 -31.28 9.65 38.51
N ILE A 134 -30.15 10.02 37.92
CA ILE A 134 -29.35 11.19 38.28
C ILE A 134 -29.23 12.12 37.07
N ASP A 135 -29.84 13.30 37.14
CA ASP A 135 -29.66 14.36 36.15
C ASP A 135 -28.49 15.26 36.57
N VAL A 136 -27.61 15.60 35.62
CA VAL A 136 -26.57 16.62 35.80
C VAL A 136 -26.89 17.80 34.90
N ILE A 137 -27.17 18.95 35.51
CA ILE A 137 -27.57 20.18 34.83
C ILE A 137 -26.34 21.07 34.70
N GLN A 138 -26.00 21.45 33.47
CA GLN A 138 -24.98 22.47 33.20
C GLN A 138 -25.64 23.85 33.31
N LEU A 139 -25.08 24.74 34.14
CA LEU A 139 -25.65 26.07 34.40
C LEU A 139 -25.02 27.13 33.48
N ASN A 140 -23.73 27.43 33.70
CA ASN A 140 -23.01 28.50 33.01
C ASN A 140 -21.66 28.00 32.47
N LYS A 141 -21.15 28.67 31.44
CA LYS A 141 -19.85 28.38 30.81
C LYS A 141 -19.10 29.67 30.55
N GLN A 142 -17.89 29.79 31.09
CA GLN A 142 -17.01 30.95 30.94
C GLN A 142 -15.61 30.52 30.44
N VAL A 143 -14.85 31.45 29.86
CA VAL A 143 -13.50 31.16 29.34
C VAL A 143 -12.54 32.31 29.67
N GLN A 144 -11.58 32.04 30.54
CA GLN A 144 -10.55 33.02 30.90
C GLN A 144 -9.48 33.09 29.80
N LYS A 145 -9.68 34.01 28.84
CA LYS A 145 -8.81 34.17 27.65
C LYS A 145 -7.31 34.29 27.96
N LYS A 146 -6.93 34.89 29.09
CA LYS A 146 -5.53 35.11 29.50
C LYS A 146 -4.78 33.80 29.84
N PHE A 147 -5.49 32.82 30.41
CA PHE A 147 -4.91 31.55 30.88
C PHE A 147 -5.44 30.31 30.13
N LYS A 148 -6.39 30.49 29.20
CA LYS A 148 -7.08 29.43 28.45
C LYS A 148 -7.78 28.39 29.35
N ILE A 149 -8.27 28.85 30.49
CA ILE A 149 -9.08 28.04 31.41
C ILE A 149 -10.52 28.08 30.91
N HIS A 150 -11.11 26.90 30.70
CA HIS A 150 -12.54 26.75 30.45
C HIS A 150 -13.23 26.42 31.76
N GLU A 151 -14.19 27.24 32.16
CA GLU A 151 -14.89 27.12 33.43
C GLU A 151 -16.35 26.76 33.14
N THR A 152 -16.90 25.79 33.84
CA THR A 152 -18.28 25.35 33.62
C THR A 152 -18.89 24.86 34.93
N ASP A 153 -20.05 25.42 35.27
CA ASP A 153 -20.76 25.15 36.52
C ASP A 153 -21.80 24.05 36.28
N TYR A 154 -21.82 23.06 37.17
CA TYR A 154 -22.76 21.94 37.16
C TYR A 154 -23.52 21.84 38.47
N LYS A 155 -24.77 21.39 38.40
CA LYS A 155 -25.63 21.09 39.54
C LYS A 155 -26.24 19.70 39.38
N ILE A 156 -26.35 18.95 40.47
CA ILE A 156 -26.83 17.56 40.47
C ILE A 156 -28.28 17.55 40.93
N ARG A 157 -29.15 16.81 40.24
CA ARG A 157 -30.55 16.62 40.60
C ARG A 157 -30.90 15.13 40.58
N PHE A 158 -31.52 14.64 41.64
CA PHE A 158 -32.05 13.28 41.68
C PHE A 158 -33.51 13.25 41.21
N LYS A 159 -33.91 12.20 40.49
CA LYS A 159 -35.32 11.99 40.11
C LYS A 159 -36.15 11.53 41.33
N GLU A 160 -37.44 11.84 41.36
CA GLU A 160 -38.30 11.65 42.54
C GLU A 160 -38.30 10.23 43.12
N ALA A 161 -38.19 9.20 42.27
CA ALA A 161 -38.06 7.80 42.71
C ALA A 161 -36.86 7.62 43.66
N LEU A 162 -35.71 8.20 43.29
CA LEU A 162 -34.48 8.13 44.09
C LEU A 162 -34.54 9.01 45.33
N ILE A 163 -35.31 10.12 45.31
CA ILE A 163 -35.50 10.98 46.48
C ILE A 163 -36.27 10.25 47.60
N LYS A 164 -37.21 9.35 47.25
CA LYS A 164 -37.89 8.50 48.24
C LYS A 164 -36.92 7.50 48.88
N ASP A 165 -36.10 6.84 48.06
CA ASP A 165 -35.09 5.89 48.56
C ASP A 165 -34.02 6.57 49.43
N LEU A 166 -33.50 7.73 49.02
CA LEU A 166 -32.49 8.50 49.76
C LEU A 166 -32.97 8.99 51.13
N LYS A 167 -34.29 9.16 51.33
CA LYS A 167 -34.89 9.51 52.63
C LYS A 167 -35.02 8.31 53.59
N LEU A 168 -35.04 7.08 53.07
CA LEU A 168 -35.17 5.84 53.84
C LEU A 168 -33.82 5.13 54.09
N CYS A 169 -32.77 5.54 53.38
CA CYS A 169 -31.45 4.91 53.42
C CYS A 169 -30.51 5.50 54.49
N ASN A 170 -29.63 4.65 55.04
CA ASN A 170 -28.56 5.07 55.95
C ASN A 170 -27.48 5.94 55.25
N ALA A 171 -26.65 6.62 56.04
CA ALA A 171 -25.61 7.53 55.55
C ALA A 171 -24.64 6.90 54.52
N LYS A 172 -24.33 5.61 54.66
CA LYS A 172 -23.41 4.89 53.75
C LYS A 172 -23.95 4.82 52.32
N TYR A 173 -25.26 4.63 52.14
CA TYR A 173 -25.89 4.64 50.83
C TYR A 173 -25.95 6.05 50.22
N LYS A 174 -26.24 7.10 51.01
CA LYS A 174 -26.23 8.50 50.54
C LYS A 174 -24.86 8.90 49.94
N ILE A 175 -23.76 8.41 50.53
CA ILE A 175 -22.39 8.63 50.04
C ILE A 175 -22.15 7.93 48.69
N ASP A 176 -22.61 6.69 48.53
CA ASP A 176 -22.45 5.93 47.27
C ASP A 176 -23.21 6.57 46.09
N TYR A 177 -24.46 7.00 46.31
CA TYR A 177 -25.21 7.77 45.32
C TYR A 177 -24.54 9.11 44.98
N THR A 178 -23.99 9.81 45.98
CA THR A 178 -23.16 11.01 45.79
C THR A 178 -21.93 10.73 44.93
N HIS A 179 -21.19 9.64 45.20
CA HIS A 179 -20.02 9.26 44.42
C HIS A 179 -20.36 8.94 42.96
N LYS A 180 -21.48 8.26 42.71
CA LYS A 180 -22.01 7.97 41.37
C LYS A 180 -22.46 9.23 40.63
N ALA A 181 -23.07 10.18 41.33
CA ALA A 181 -23.48 11.46 40.76
C ALA A 181 -22.27 12.32 40.34
N LEU A 182 -21.22 12.35 41.16
CA LEU A 182 -19.94 13.00 40.84
C LEU A 182 -19.25 12.33 39.62
N ASP A 183 -19.34 11.00 39.48
CA ASP A 183 -18.85 10.30 38.28
C ASP A 183 -19.62 10.68 37.01
N SER A 184 -20.96 10.73 37.07
CA SER A 184 -21.79 11.21 35.95
C SER A 184 -21.44 12.62 35.54
N MET A 185 -21.30 13.52 36.52
CA MET A 185 -20.91 14.91 36.28
C MET A 185 -19.52 15.02 35.64
N LEU A 186 -18.53 14.27 36.14
CA LEU A 186 -17.20 14.28 35.54
C LEU A 186 -17.21 13.75 34.10
N LYS A 187 -17.91 12.64 33.84
CA LYS A 187 -18.06 12.07 32.48
C LYS A 187 -18.69 13.09 31.53
N LEU A 188 -19.76 13.77 31.96
CA LEU A 188 -20.43 14.82 31.18
C LEU A 188 -19.48 16.00 30.93
N ALA A 189 -18.78 16.49 31.96
CA ALA A 189 -17.83 17.59 31.84
C ALA A 189 -16.66 17.26 30.91
N GLN A 190 -16.12 16.04 30.97
CA GLN A 190 -15.06 15.57 30.08
C GLN A 190 -15.54 15.47 28.62
N ARG A 191 -16.77 14.97 28.40
CA ARG A 191 -17.39 14.87 27.08
C ARG A 191 -17.68 16.25 26.48
N ASN A 192 -18.27 17.17 27.23
CA ASN A 192 -18.66 18.51 26.77
C ASN A 192 -17.45 19.47 26.56
N SER A 193 -16.26 19.10 27.04
CA SER A 193 -15.05 19.92 26.94
C SER A 193 -13.99 19.35 25.98
N ASN A 194 -14.24 18.19 25.36
CA ASN A 194 -13.24 17.42 24.60
C ASN A 194 -11.95 17.21 25.42
N TYR A 195 -12.09 16.62 26.60
CA TYR A 195 -10.99 16.29 27.51
C TYR A 195 -10.07 15.20 26.93
N GLU A 196 -8.76 15.43 26.94
CA GLU A 196 -7.76 14.41 26.62
C GLU A 196 -6.96 14.00 27.85
N LYS A 197 -6.56 12.72 27.93
CA LYS A 197 -5.82 12.17 29.08
C LYS A 197 -4.54 12.97 29.37
N GLY A 198 -4.41 13.48 30.60
CA GLY A 198 -3.32 14.37 31.01
C GLY A 198 -3.57 15.87 30.83
N ASP A 199 -4.76 16.27 30.36
CA ASP A 199 -5.23 17.65 30.52
C ASP A 199 -5.43 17.92 32.01
N GLN A 200 -5.16 19.14 32.45
CA GLN A 200 -5.32 19.49 33.85
C GLN A 200 -6.74 19.96 34.12
N ILE A 201 -7.31 19.47 35.21
CA ILE A 201 -8.66 19.77 35.66
C ILE A 201 -8.61 20.11 37.15
N ASN A 202 -9.47 21.04 37.55
CA ASN A 202 -9.74 21.40 38.93
C ASN A 202 -11.27 21.43 39.14
N ILE A 203 -11.73 20.93 40.28
CA ILE A 203 -13.14 21.00 40.68
C ILE A 203 -13.22 21.81 41.96
N ILE A 204 -14.05 22.86 41.93
CA ILE A 204 -14.36 23.72 43.07
C ILE A 204 -15.80 23.42 43.48
N VAL A 205 -15.98 23.00 44.73
CA VAL A 205 -17.27 22.71 45.35
C VAL A 205 -17.72 23.93 46.13
N MET A 206 -18.93 24.41 45.85
CA MET A 206 -19.54 25.58 46.46
C MET A 206 -20.92 25.20 46.99
N ASN A 207 -21.13 25.32 48.31
CA ASN A 207 -22.41 25.10 48.97
C ASN A 207 -22.62 26.22 50.00
N PRO A 208 -23.83 26.80 50.16
CA PRO A 208 -24.09 27.88 51.12
C PRO A 208 -23.73 27.55 52.57
N ASN A 209 -23.81 26.28 52.98
CA ASN A 209 -23.55 25.83 54.35
C ASN A 209 -22.07 25.52 54.61
N LEU A 210 -21.19 25.61 53.59
CA LEU A 210 -19.74 25.45 53.74
C LEU A 210 -19.06 26.79 54.04
N LYS A 211 -18.36 26.88 55.19
CA LYS A 211 -17.55 28.07 55.56
C LYS A 211 -16.47 28.46 54.54
N ASN A 212 -15.96 27.51 53.76
CA ASN A 212 -14.94 27.72 52.73
C ASN A 212 -15.23 26.82 51.52
N THR A 213 -14.89 27.27 50.31
CA THR A 213 -14.99 26.46 49.10
C THR A 213 -13.89 25.39 49.06
N ILE A 214 -14.20 24.23 48.47
CA ILE A 214 -13.31 23.07 48.45
C ILE A 214 -12.78 22.88 47.04
N SER A 215 -11.46 22.92 46.87
CA SER A 215 -10.78 22.84 45.56
C SER A 215 -9.88 21.62 45.49
N THR A 216 -9.94 20.84 44.40
CA THR A 216 -9.08 19.65 44.23
C THR A 216 -7.63 19.97 43.91
N GLY A 217 -7.37 21.22 43.50
CA GLY A 217 -6.15 21.64 42.83
C GLY A 217 -6.09 21.17 41.38
N MET A 218 -5.33 21.89 40.57
CA MET A 218 -5.17 21.67 39.13
C MET A 218 -4.26 20.46 38.87
N LYS A 219 -4.83 19.30 38.50
CA LYS A 219 -4.11 18.00 38.40
C LYS A 219 -4.48 17.21 37.14
N SER A 220 -3.59 16.32 36.70
CA SER A 220 -3.63 15.70 35.35
C SER A 220 -4.22 14.29 35.29
N ASP A 221 -4.44 13.62 36.41
CA ASP A 221 -5.28 12.41 36.61
C ASP A 221 -5.28 12.04 38.12
N ASN A 222 -6.19 11.17 38.56
CA ASN A 222 -6.25 10.58 39.92
C ASN A 222 -6.66 11.49 41.11
N PHE A 223 -7.28 12.65 40.88
CA PHE A 223 -7.77 13.54 41.96
C PHE A 223 -9.20 13.23 42.44
N LEU A 224 -10.02 12.54 41.63
CA LEU A 224 -11.44 12.28 41.92
C LEU A 224 -11.63 11.44 43.19
N THR A 225 -10.73 10.50 43.46
CA THR A 225 -10.74 9.68 44.68
C THR A 225 -10.60 10.53 45.93
N ASN A 226 -9.76 11.58 45.89
CA ASN A 226 -9.62 12.53 46.99
C ASN A 226 -10.85 13.44 47.11
N LEU A 227 -11.43 13.93 45.99
CA LEU A 227 -12.68 14.70 46.03
C LEU A 227 -13.81 13.88 46.68
N LYS A 228 -14.01 12.63 46.23
CA LYS A 228 -15.02 11.70 46.77
C LYS A 228 -14.81 11.42 48.25
N SER A 229 -13.56 11.27 48.69
CA SER A 229 -13.21 11.09 50.11
C SER A 229 -13.54 12.35 50.93
N ILE A 230 -13.15 13.55 50.46
CA ILE A 230 -13.43 14.82 51.14
C ILE A 230 -14.93 15.08 51.24
N VAL A 231 -15.68 14.96 50.13
CA VAL A 231 -17.13 15.15 50.11
C VAL A 231 -17.84 14.08 50.95
N GLY A 232 -17.37 12.83 50.91
CA GLY A 232 -17.90 11.75 51.75
C GLY A 232 -17.72 12.02 53.25
N ASN A 233 -16.53 12.48 53.66
CA ASN A 233 -16.23 12.81 55.06
C ASN A 233 -17.07 14.00 55.57
N ILE A 234 -17.37 14.96 54.70
CA ILE A 234 -18.19 16.14 55.04
C ILE A 234 -19.66 15.75 55.22
N LEU A 235 -20.21 14.96 54.29
CA LEU A 235 -21.59 14.45 54.36
C LEU A 235 -21.80 13.46 55.52
N THR A 236 -20.74 12.99 56.18
CA THR A 236 -20.81 12.22 57.44
C THR A 236 -20.59 13.04 58.70
N SER A 237 -20.04 14.25 58.60
CA SER A 237 -19.79 15.13 59.76
C SER A 237 -20.87 16.21 59.94
N ASP A 238 -21.61 16.54 58.88
CA ASP A 238 -22.67 17.56 58.91
C ASP A 238 -23.81 17.14 57.97
N GLU A 239 -24.96 16.76 58.56
CA GLU A 239 -26.15 16.33 57.81
C GLU A 239 -26.92 17.50 57.16
N THR A 240 -26.55 18.76 57.41
CA THR A 240 -27.21 19.95 56.85
C THR A 240 -26.76 20.31 55.43
N ILE A 241 -25.79 19.57 54.87
CA ILE A 241 -25.20 19.85 53.55
C ILE A 241 -25.87 18.96 52.49
N ASP A 242 -26.81 19.53 51.72
CA ASP A 242 -27.42 18.83 50.58
C ASP A 242 -26.56 18.96 49.30
N ILE A 243 -26.24 17.83 48.67
CA ILE A 243 -25.51 17.80 47.40
C ILE A 243 -26.32 18.38 46.23
N THR A 244 -27.65 18.33 46.29
CA THR A 244 -28.54 18.93 45.28
C THR A 244 -28.56 20.45 45.35
N GLU A 245 -28.17 21.06 46.48
CA GLU A 245 -27.96 22.51 46.61
C GLU A 245 -26.53 22.94 46.25
N THR A 246 -25.61 21.97 46.10
CA THR A 246 -24.20 22.21 45.82
C THR A 246 -23.96 22.51 44.34
N THR A 247 -23.14 23.54 44.07
CA THR A 247 -22.66 23.88 42.74
C THR A 247 -21.21 23.43 42.57
N PHE A 248 -20.95 22.73 41.47
CA PHE A 248 -19.64 22.19 41.13
C PHE A 248 -19.07 22.93 39.92
N GLN A 249 -18.10 23.82 40.17
CA GLN A 249 -17.39 24.51 39.12
C GLN A 249 -16.20 23.69 38.65
N VAL A 250 -16.22 23.29 37.38
CA VAL A 250 -15.14 22.54 36.74
C VAL A 250 -14.30 23.50 35.91
N GLN A 251 -13.03 23.66 36.28
CA GLN A 251 -12.03 24.42 35.54
C GLN A 251 -11.13 23.45 34.76
N LEU A 252 -11.05 23.60 33.43
CA LEU A 252 -10.22 22.78 32.56
C LEU A 252 -9.13 23.59 31.86
N VAL A 253 -7.89 23.09 31.91
CA VAL A 253 -6.73 23.61 31.17
C VAL A 253 -6.22 22.55 30.20
N LYS A 254 -6.39 22.81 28.91
CA LYS A 254 -5.84 21.94 27.86
C LYS A 254 -4.33 22.08 27.79
N ILE A 255 -3.62 20.98 28.05
CA ILE A 255 -2.15 20.99 27.98
C ILE A 255 -1.72 20.90 26.51
N PRO A 256 -0.86 21.81 26.00
CA PRO A 256 -0.40 21.75 24.61
C PRO A 256 0.44 20.49 24.35
N ARG A 257 -0.21 19.41 23.90
CA ARG A 257 0.47 18.21 23.42
C ARG A 257 1.12 18.50 22.08
N GLY A 258 2.42 18.23 21.96
CA GLY A 258 3.08 18.20 20.66
C GLY A 258 2.49 17.07 19.82
N SER A 259 1.70 17.40 18.80
CA SER A 259 1.13 16.41 17.89
C SER A 259 2.24 15.60 17.22
N ASN A 260 2.09 14.27 17.19
CA ASN A 260 2.87 13.46 16.25
C ASN A 260 2.64 13.98 14.82
N ARG A 261 3.63 13.80 13.93
CA ARG A 261 3.56 14.34 12.56
C ARG A 261 2.42 13.67 11.78
N THR A 262 1.28 14.34 11.69
CA THR A 262 0.09 13.87 10.99
C THR A 262 0.20 14.12 9.49
N LYS A 263 -0.46 13.29 8.70
CA LYS A 263 -0.73 13.58 7.28
C LYS A 263 -1.82 14.64 7.17
N ILE A 264 -1.95 15.23 5.98
CA ILE A 264 -3.20 15.92 5.62
C ILE A 264 -4.27 14.82 5.50
N ILE A 265 -5.40 15.02 6.16
CA ILE A 265 -6.58 14.14 6.16
C ILE A 265 -7.81 14.93 5.71
N ASN A 266 -7.99 16.13 6.26
CA ASN A 266 -8.96 17.12 5.81
C ASN A 266 -8.17 18.30 5.23
N LEU A 267 -8.30 18.56 3.93
CA LEU A 267 -7.52 19.60 3.26
C LEU A 267 -7.80 20.98 3.87
N SER A 268 -9.08 21.34 3.96
CA SER A 268 -9.56 22.66 4.40
C SER A 268 -9.15 23.04 5.83
N GLU A 269 -9.06 22.05 6.71
CA GLU A 269 -8.70 22.23 8.12
C GLU A 269 -7.18 22.10 8.35
N ASN A 270 -6.54 21.15 7.67
CA ASN A 270 -5.12 20.91 7.87
C ASN A 270 -4.24 21.97 7.21
N ILE A 271 -4.63 22.64 6.12
CA ILE A 271 -3.86 23.81 5.63
C ILE A 271 -3.75 24.88 6.74
N LYS A 272 -4.88 25.20 7.40
CA LYS A 272 -4.98 26.25 8.43
C LYS A 272 -4.26 25.90 9.74
N THR A 273 -4.28 24.63 10.14
CA THR A 273 -3.74 24.16 11.44
C THR A 273 -2.31 23.64 11.36
N LYS A 274 -1.83 23.25 10.18
CA LYS A 274 -0.56 22.54 10.04
C LYS A 274 0.60 23.51 9.94
N ASN A 275 1.32 23.62 11.05
CA ASN A 275 2.56 24.38 11.20
C ASN A 275 3.57 24.25 10.04
N SER A 276 3.59 23.19 9.22
CA SER A 276 4.54 23.06 8.10
C SER A 276 4.21 23.92 6.87
N ILE A 277 3.08 24.62 6.87
CA ILE A 277 2.62 25.51 5.79
C ILE A 277 2.60 26.95 6.34
N PHE A 278 2.99 27.93 5.54
CA PHE A 278 2.60 29.33 5.72
C PHE A 278 1.52 29.64 4.69
N GLN A 279 0.34 30.01 5.15
CA GLN A 279 -0.77 30.40 4.30
C GLN A 279 -0.51 31.80 3.74
N ILE A 280 -0.63 31.97 2.43
CA ILE A 280 -0.71 33.29 1.80
C ILE A 280 -2.19 33.71 1.82
N ASN A 281 -2.45 34.95 2.20
CA ASN A 281 -3.79 35.54 2.16
C ASN A 281 -3.68 36.82 1.32
N ASN A 282 -4.35 36.83 0.18
CA ASN A 282 -4.33 37.91 -0.80
C ASN A 282 -5.70 37.97 -1.52
N ASP A 283 -6.02 39.17 -1.97
CA ASP A 283 -7.18 39.57 -2.77
C ASP A 283 -6.77 40.05 -4.17
N ASP A 284 -5.46 40.03 -4.48
CA ASP A 284 -4.86 40.36 -5.77
C ASP A 284 -4.22 39.14 -6.45
N ASN A 285 -3.97 39.22 -7.76
CA ASN A 285 -3.40 38.13 -8.58
C ASN A 285 -1.92 37.78 -8.23
N LEU A 286 -1.33 38.44 -7.23
CA LEU A 286 0.08 38.28 -6.85
C LEU A 286 0.34 37.05 -5.95
N CYS A 287 -0.57 36.07 -5.91
CA CYS A 287 -0.50 34.93 -5.00
C CYS A 287 0.84 34.16 -5.08
N CYS A 288 1.24 33.76 -6.29
CA CYS A 288 2.49 33.05 -6.54
C CYS A 288 3.74 33.91 -6.21
N PRO A 289 3.88 35.16 -6.71
CA PRO A 289 4.95 36.08 -6.29
C PRO A 289 5.05 36.25 -4.76
N ARG A 290 3.93 36.46 -4.06
CA ARG A 290 3.86 36.56 -2.59
C ARG A 290 4.35 35.28 -1.92
N ALA A 291 3.94 34.11 -2.43
CA ALA A 291 4.42 32.82 -1.94
C ALA A 291 5.94 32.67 -2.12
N ILE A 292 6.49 33.08 -3.27
CA ILE A 292 7.93 33.02 -3.55
C ILE A 292 8.73 33.89 -2.57
N VAL A 293 8.37 35.17 -2.37
CA VAL A 293 9.10 36.05 -1.43
C VAL A 293 8.98 35.58 0.03
N VAL A 294 7.83 35.03 0.43
CA VAL A 294 7.68 34.40 1.76
C VAL A 294 8.53 33.13 1.87
N ALA A 295 8.61 32.32 0.81
CA ALA A 295 9.43 31.11 0.81
C ALA A 295 10.94 31.43 0.87
N LEU A 296 11.42 32.44 0.14
CA LEU A 296 12.80 32.93 0.23
C LEU A 296 13.15 33.38 1.66
N SER A 297 12.21 34.02 2.37
CA SER A 297 12.38 34.40 3.78
C SER A 297 12.45 33.22 4.77
N THR A 298 12.32 31.98 4.29
CA THR A 298 12.62 30.76 5.08
C THR A 298 14.06 30.28 4.92
N GLN A 299 14.78 30.76 3.90
CA GLN A 299 16.15 30.37 3.55
C GLN A 299 17.17 31.47 3.86
N THR A 300 16.82 32.74 3.63
CA THR A 300 17.71 33.91 3.72
C THR A 300 17.00 35.12 4.33
N ASN A 301 17.79 36.05 4.89
CA ASN A 301 17.31 37.36 5.33
C ASN A 301 17.50 38.44 4.24
N ASN A 302 18.33 38.20 3.23
CA ASN A 302 18.45 39.05 2.05
C ASN A 302 17.44 38.58 0.99
N ILE A 303 16.48 39.44 0.66
CA ILE A 303 15.36 39.18 -0.27
C ILE A 303 15.40 40.25 -1.36
N LEU A 304 15.57 39.84 -2.63
CA LEU A 304 15.70 40.75 -3.78
C LEU A 304 16.79 41.84 -3.62
N GLY A 305 17.84 41.56 -2.85
CA GLY A 305 18.92 42.52 -2.55
C GLY A 305 18.75 43.25 -1.21
N HIS A 306 17.55 43.28 -0.64
CA HIS A 306 17.25 43.95 0.63
C HIS A 306 17.56 43.06 1.84
N GLU A 307 18.46 43.50 2.73
CA GLU A 307 18.71 42.82 4.00
C GLU A 307 17.60 43.17 5.03
N LEU A 308 16.73 42.20 5.31
CA LEU A 308 15.55 42.39 6.17
C LEU A 308 15.83 41.99 7.62
N ASP A 309 15.44 42.86 8.55
CA ASP A 309 15.47 42.56 9.98
C ASP A 309 14.40 41.53 10.41
N SER A 310 14.52 41.01 11.63
CA SER A 310 13.60 39.98 12.16
C SER A 310 12.14 40.44 12.28
N ASN A 311 11.88 41.74 12.45
CA ASN A 311 10.51 42.27 12.50
C ASN A 311 9.93 42.39 11.08
N LYS A 312 10.70 42.86 10.10
CA LYS A 312 10.30 42.87 8.68
C LYS A 312 10.03 41.47 8.15
N ILE A 313 10.87 40.48 8.47
CA ILE A 313 10.64 39.07 8.14
C ILE A 313 9.37 38.52 8.79
N LYS A 314 9.07 38.91 10.03
CA LYS A 314 7.81 38.54 10.71
C LYS A 314 6.60 39.20 10.05
N GLN A 315 6.69 40.47 9.65
CA GLN A 315 5.64 41.18 8.91
C GLN A 315 5.38 40.56 7.52
N LEU A 316 6.44 40.19 6.80
CA LEU A 316 6.40 39.48 5.52
C LEU A 316 5.65 38.14 5.61
N LYS A 317 5.95 37.34 6.65
CA LYS A 317 5.29 36.04 6.92
C LYS A 317 3.85 36.15 7.42
N ILE A 318 3.40 37.33 7.83
CA ILE A 318 2.02 37.61 8.28
C ILE A 318 1.17 38.26 7.16
N GLY A 319 1.76 38.59 6.00
CA GLY A 319 1.04 39.23 4.90
C GLY A 319 0.84 40.73 5.05
N ARG A 320 1.73 41.43 5.76
CA ARG A 320 1.73 42.91 5.82
C ARG A 320 2.27 43.51 4.51
N LYS A 321 2.11 44.83 4.34
CA LYS A 321 2.42 45.59 3.10
C LYS A 321 3.73 45.17 2.40
N ILE A 322 4.81 45.00 3.16
CA ILE A 322 6.12 44.53 2.67
C ILE A 322 6.06 43.24 1.80
N GLN A 323 5.09 42.35 2.03
CA GLN A 323 4.86 41.17 1.19
C GLN A 323 4.36 41.53 -0.20
N LYS A 324 3.45 42.52 -0.32
CA LYS A 324 2.96 43.03 -1.60
C LYS A 324 4.05 43.81 -2.33
N ASP A 325 4.75 44.68 -1.59
CA ASP A 325 5.81 45.55 -2.15
C ASP A 325 6.93 44.70 -2.78
N LEU A 326 7.46 43.69 -2.06
CA LEU A 326 8.47 42.76 -2.59
C LEU A 326 7.93 41.82 -3.68
N ALA A 327 6.64 41.46 -3.65
CA ALA A 327 6.03 40.65 -4.70
C ALA A 327 5.91 41.42 -6.03
N LEU A 328 5.57 42.71 -5.97
CA LEU A 328 5.58 43.61 -7.13
C LEU A 328 6.99 43.85 -7.66
N GLU A 329 7.97 44.06 -6.76
CA GLU A 329 9.38 44.19 -7.13
C GLU A 329 9.88 42.94 -7.87
N LEU A 330 9.54 41.74 -7.40
CA LEU A 330 9.84 40.49 -8.11
C LEU A 330 9.22 40.46 -9.51
N CYS A 331 7.95 40.86 -9.66
CA CYS A 331 7.29 40.88 -10.98
C CYS A 331 7.97 41.84 -11.94
N ASN A 332 8.38 43.02 -11.47
CA ASN A 332 9.11 44.02 -12.25
C ASN A 332 10.52 43.57 -12.69
N MET A 333 11.09 42.52 -12.07
CA MET A 333 12.35 41.89 -12.48
C MET A 333 12.19 40.82 -13.57
N LEU A 334 10.96 40.47 -13.96
CA LEU A 334 10.69 39.48 -15.00
C LEU A 334 10.52 40.16 -16.37
N THR A 335 11.11 39.57 -17.40
CA THR A 335 11.01 40.09 -18.78
C THR A 335 9.63 39.88 -19.40
N GLU A 336 8.94 38.81 -18.97
CA GLU A 336 7.60 38.45 -19.40
C GLU A 336 7.00 37.52 -18.32
N TYR A 337 5.76 37.80 -17.91
CA TYR A 337 4.95 36.95 -17.04
C TYR A 337 3.46 37.20 -17.31
N ASN A 338 2.59 36.24 -16.98
CA ASN A 338 1.15 36.44 -17.06
C ASN A 338 0.62 37.22 -15.83
N GLU A 339 -0.01 38.37 -16.07
CA GLU A 339 -0.58 39.25 -15.03
C GLU A 339 -1.87 38.70 -14.39
N GLU A 340 -2.58 37.78 -15.06
CA GLU A 340 -3.78 37.15 -14.52
C GLU A 340 -3.46 35.94 -13.63
N ASP A 341 -2.69 34.98 -14.16
CA ASP A 341 -2.35 33.72 -13.47
C ASP A 341 -0.91 33.29 -13.79
N PHE A 342 -0.06 33.24 -12.76
CA PHE A 342 1.33 32.78 -12.88
C PHE A 342 1.42 31.32 -13.38
N THR A 343 1.98 31.15 -14.58
CA THR A 343 2.16 29.86 -15.24
C THR A 343 3.45 29.15 -14.82
N LEU A 344 3.59 27.87 -15.20
CA LEU A 344 4.87 27.14 -15.03
C LEU A 344 6.03 27.77 -15.83
N THR A 345 5.73 28.50 -16.91
CA THR A 345 6.73 29.26 -17.69
C THR A 345 7.25 30.45 -16.88
N ASP A 346 6.35 31.16 -16.20
CA ASP A 346 6.69 32.34 -15.40
C ASP A 346 7.52 31.94 -14.16
N ILE A 347 7.18 30.80 -13.56
CA ILE A 347 7.98 30.19 -12.49
C ILE A 347 9.40 29.86 -12.98
N LYS A 348 9.55 29.33 -14.20
CA LYS A 348 10.87 29.08 -14.81
C LYS A 348 11.64 30.37 -15.13
N ASN A 349 10.93 31.47 -15.43
CA ASN A 349 11.55 32.79 -15.57
C ASN A 349 12.06 33.29 -14.21
N VAL A 350 11.28 33.16 -13.13
CA VAL A 350 11.73 33.49 -11.76
C VAL A 350 12.97 32.68 -11.35
N GLU A 351 13.02 31.37 -11.66
CA GLU A 351 14.19 30.53 -11.38
C GLU A 351 15.48 31.03 -12.05
N ARG A 352 15.36 31.51 -13.29
CA ARG A 352 16.48 32.11 -14.04
C ARG A 352 16.89 33.46 -13.45
N THR A 353 15.93 34.32 -13.11
CA THR A 353 16.19 35.66 -12.57
C THR A 353 16.79 35.64 -11.16
N LEU A 354 16.40 34.68 -10.31
CA LEU A 354 16.84 34.61 -8.90
C LEU A 354 17.91 33.53 -8.61
N ASP A 355 18.27 32.68 -9.59
CA ASP A 355 19.18 31.53 -9.43
C ASP A 355 18.75 30.54 -8.33
N ILE A 356 17.45 30.21 -8.28
CA ILE A 356 16.83 29.33 -7.27
C ILE A 356 16.15 28.11 -7.90
N GLN A 357 15.87 27.09 -7.07
CA GLN A 357 15.05 25.94 -7.43
C GLN A 357 13.67 26.05 -6.75
N ILE A 358 12.61 26.00 -7.55
CA ILE A 358 11.21 26.01 -7.12
C ILE A 358 10.64 24.60 -7.28
N ASN A 359 10.01 24.10 -6.21
CA ASN A 359 9.37 22.79 -6.15
C ASN A 359 7.88 22.98 -5.87
N ILE A 360 7.00 22.59 -6.80
CA ILE A 360 5.55 22.80 -6.65
C ILE A 360 4.88 21.47 -6.35
N ILE A 361 4.28 21.36 -5.17
CA ILE A 361 3.42 20.24 -4.79
C ILE A 361 1.96 20.67 -5.02
N CYS A 362 1.18 19.84 -5.70
CA CYS A 362 -0.19 20.17 -6.12
C CYS A 362 -1.23 19.36 -5.34
N ALA A 363 -2.26 20.03 -4.81
CA ALA A 363 -3.37 19.41 -4.11
C ALA A 363 -4.13 18.46 -5.04
N GLU A 364 -4.54 18.95 -6.21
CA GLU A 364 -5.33 18.27 -7.25
C GLU A 364 -4.66 16.97 -7.74
N ASN A 365 -3.33 16.88 -7.67
CA ASN A 365 -2.56 15.68 -8.00
C ASN A 365 -2.29 14.77 -6.79
N LEU A 366 -3.12 14.82 -5.74
CA LEU A 366 -3.00 14.04 -4.50
C LEU A 366 -1.70 14.33 -3.72
N ASN A 367 -1.34 15.61 -3.63
CA ASN A 367 -0.10 16.09 -3.02
C ASN A 367 1.18 15.53 -3.65
N THR A 368 1.24 15.38 -4.97
CA THR A 368 2.50 15.05 -5.66
C THR A 368 3.23 16.31 -6.10
N LEU A 369 4.56 16.22 -6.18
CA LEU A 369 5.39 17.19 -6.88
C LEU A 369 5.03 17.18 -8.37
N ILE A 370 4.57 18.32 -8.91
CA ILE A 370 4.23 18.50 -10.33
C ILE A 370 5.29 19.27 -11.12
N TYR A 371 6.13 20.03 -10.41
CA TYR A 371 7.22 20.82 -10.98
C TYR A 371 8.44 20.73 -10.06
N LYS A 372 9.61 20.47 -10.66
CA LYS A 372 10.93 20.46 -10.02
C LYS A 372 11.86 21.26 -10.93
N GLY A 373 12.32 22.41 -10.47
CA GLY A 373 13.35 23.18 -11.19
C GLY A 373 14.70 22.50 -11.25
N ASP A 374 15.64 23.11 -11.98
CA ASP A 374 17.04 22.69 -12.01
C ASP A 374 17.66 22.73 -10.58
N ASP A 375 18.64 21.87 -10.30
CA ASP A 375 19.23 21.79 -8.95
C ASP A 375 20.04 23.05 -8.61
N LYS A 376 19.64 23.75 -7.54
CA LYS A 376 20.24 25.01 -7.05
C LYS A 376 20.47 24.97 -5.55
N GLN A 377 21.33 25.86 -5.05
CA GLN A 377 21.62 25.98 -3.62
C GLN A 377 20.40 26.42 -2.80
N THR A 378 19.64 27.39 -3.30
CA THR A 378 18.42 27.87 -2.65
C THR A 378 17.23 27.10 -3.19
N LYS A 379 16.59 26.30 -2.32
CA LYS A 379 15.44 25.47 -2.66
C LYS A 379 14.19 25.98 -1.94
N ILE A 380 13.14 26.28 -2.67
CA ILE A 380 11.83 26.63 -2.11
C ILE A 380 10.78 25.59 -2.51
N TYR A 381 9.77 25.43 -1.65
CA TYR A 381 8.66 24.51 -1.86
C TYR A 381 7.34 25.28 -1.74
N LEU A 382 6.53 25.24 -2.80
CA LEU A 382 5.22 25.86 -2.87
C LEU A 382 4.13 24.77 -2.88
N TYR A 383 2.97 25.10 -2.34
CA TYR A 383 1.78 24.26 -2.36
C TYR A 383 0.70 24.92 -3.22
N LYS A 384 0.40 24.34 -4.38
CA LYS A 384 -0.66 24.79 -5.28
C LYS A 384 -1.98 24.10 -4.91
N ASN A 385 -3.06 24.88 -4.88
CA ASN A 385 -4.44 24.40 -4.72
C ASN A 385 -5.38 25.28 -5.54
N GLY A 386 -5.85 24.82 -6.71
CA GLY A 386 -6.44 25.72 -7.70
C GLY A 386 -5.39 26.75 -8.15
N ASN A 387 -5.75 28.01 -8.33
CA ASN A 387 -4.78 29.07 -8.66
C ASN A 387 -4.07 29.65 -7.42
N HIS A 388 -4.38 29.15 -6.22
CA HIS A 388 -3.79 29.61 -4.97
C HIS A 388 -2.45 28.92 -4.67
N PHE A 389 -1.50 29.65 -4.11
CA PHE A 389 -0.16 29.18 -3.74
C PHE A 389 0.18 29.51 -2.26
N ASP A 390 0.38 28.46 -1.47
CA ASP A 390 0.93 28.55 -0.11
C ASP A 390 2.40 28.12 -0.06
N VAL A 391 3.09 28.35 1.07
CA VAL A 391 4.52 28.02 1.24
C VAL A 391 4.72 26.81 2.14
N ILE A 392 5.41 25.78 1.63
CA ILE A 392 5.78 24.59 2.42
C ILE A 392 7.12 24.85 3.10
N LYS A 393 7.07 25.28 4.37
CA LYS A 393 8.30 25.51 5.17
C LYS A 393 9.05 24.23 5.54
N SER A 394 8.42 23.06 5.40
CA SER A 394 9.08 21.78 5.67
C SER A 394 8.35 20.59 5.02
N ALA A 395 8.90 20.05 3.92
CA ALA A 395 8.35 18.90 3.20
C ALA A 395 8.09 17.67 4.10
N LYS A 396 9.03 17.33 5.00
CA LYS A 396 8.85 16.23 5.99
C LYS A 396 7.66 16.49 6.95
N GLY A 397 7.39 17.74 7.29
CA GLY A 397 6.24 18.14 8.11
C GLY A 397 4.95 18.01 7.32
N PHE A 398 4.94 18.56 6.10
CA PHE A 398 3.82 18.52 5.16
C PHE A 398 3.34 17.08 4.90
N TYR A 399 4.25 16.16 4.57
CA TYR A 399 3.94 14.74 4.32
C TYR A 399 3.69 13.89 5.58
N GLY A 400 3.79 14.45 6.80
CA GLY A 400 3.60 13.69 8.04
C GLY A 400 4.66 12.59 8.24
N SER A 401 5.90 12.83 7.80
CA SER A 401 6.96 11.84 7.79
C SER A 401 8.12 12.21 8.71
N SER A 402 8.90 11.20 9.09
CA SER A 402 10.11 11.41 9.88
C SER A 402 11.18 12.15 9.05
N TYR A 403 11.22 11.92 7.73
CA TYR A 403 12.16 12.51 6.79
C TYR A 403 11.55 12.67 5.38
N TYR A 404 12.24 13.42 4.54
CA TYR A 404 11.99 13.60 3.11
C TYR A 404 13.37 13.50 2.40
N CYS A 405 13.43 12.94 1.19
CA CYS A 405 14.62 12.97 0.35
C CYS A 405 14.35 13.94 -0.79
N GLU A 406 15.25 14.90 -0.99
CA GLU A 406 15.14 15.96 -1.99
C GLU A 406 15.60 15.46 -3.37
N ASP A 407 16.47 14.44 -3.41
CA ASP A 407 16.94 13.82 -4.64
C ASP A 407 15.81 13.02 -5.33
N CYS A 408 15.01 12.22 -4.61
CA CYS A 408 13.93 11.40 -5.22
C CYS A 408 12.49 11.80 -4.84
N ASP A 409 12.36 12.96 -4.19
CA ASP A 409 11.11 13.64 -3.84
C ASP A 409 10.09 12.78 -3.10
N LYS A 410 10.59 11.98 -2.14
CA LYS A 410 9.77 11.00 -1.41
C LYS A 410 9.89 11.14 0.11
N PRO A 411 8.76 11.22 0.83
CA PRO A 411 8.75 11.11 2.27
C PRO A 411 9.06 9.68 2.74
N TYR A 412 9.82 9.55 3.82
CA TYR A 412 10.18 8.25 4.40
C TYR A 412 10.24 8.28 5.94
N GLN A 413 10.12 7.11 6.56
CA GLN A 413 10.08 6.98 8.02
C GLN A 413 11.41 6.55 8.67
N ASN A 414 12.32 5.92 7.92
CA ASN A 414 13.59 5.40 8.45
C ASN A 414 14.72 5.69 7.46
N LYS A 415 15.77 6.39 7.92
CA LYS A 415 16.98 6.75 7.14
C LYS A 415 17.71 5.55 6.56
N ASP A 416 17.81 4.47 7.32
CA ASP A 416 18.58 3.28 6.91
C ASP A 416 17.85 2.47 5.83
N LYS A 417 16.53 2.65 5.69
CA LYS A 417 15.71 1.94 4.70
C LYS A 417 15.40 2.76 3.45
N HIS A 418 15.78 4.04 3.41
CA HIS A 418 15.51 4.90 2.28
C HIS A 418 16.61 4.77 1.22
N LYS A 419 16.21 4.59 -0.05
CA LYS A 419 17.12 4.55 -1.19
C LYS A 419 16.66 5.58 -2.22
N CYS A 420 17.37 6.71 -2.26
CA CYS A 420 17.20 7.72 -3.30
C CYS A 420 17.78 7.19 -4.62
N VAL A 421 17.18 7.57 -5.76
CA VAL A 421 17.42 6.92 -7.07
C VAL A 421 18.31 7.74 -7.99
N GLU A 422 18.48 9.04 -7.75
CA GLU A 422 19.31 9.91 -8.59
C GLU A 422 20.81 9.56 -8.51
N GLU A 423 21.48 9.72 -9.65
CA GLU A 423 22.76 9.09 -9.96
C GLU A 423 23.95 9.93 -9.52
N TYR A 424 24.21 10.01 -8.21
CA TYR A 424 25.53 10.44 -7.78
C TYR A 424 26.58 9.41 -8.25
N ASN A 425 27.59 9.89 -8.97
CA ASN A 425 28.64 9.10 -9.64
C ASN A 425 29.70 8.58 -8.64
N ILE A 426 29.22 8.17 -7.47
CA ILE A 426 29.99 7.77 -6.31
C ILE A 426 30.59 6.39 -6.59
N CYS A 427 31.92 6.30 -6.47
CA CYS A 427 32.64 5.07 -6.74
C CYS A 427 32.11 3.92 -5.85
N LYS A 428 31.59 2.87 -6.49
CA LYS A 428 31.20 1.60 -5.86
C LYS A 428 32.39 0.65 -5.68
N MET A 429 33.57 1.09 -6.14
CA MET A 429 34.80 0.30 -6.20
C MET A 429 35.87 0.73 -5.20
N CYS A 430 35.87 1.97 -4.69
CA CYS A 430 36.84 2.45 -3.68
C CYS A 430 36.18 3.23 -2.53
N THR A 431 36.85 3.29 -1.38
CA THR A 431 36.45 4.09 -0.21
C THR A 431 37.69 4.55 0.55
N TYR A 432 37.73 5.83 0.92
CA TYR A 432 38.76 6.41 1.78
C TYR A 432 38.15 6.78 3.13
N PHE A 433 38.64 6.18 4.23
CA PHE A 433 38.10 6.35 5.58
C PHE A 433 36.56 6.17 5.71
N GLY A 434 35.99 5.23 4.95
CA GLY A 434 34.54 4.97 4.94
C GLY A 434 33.71 6.00 4.15
N ILE A 435 34.34 7.04 3.62
CA ILE A 435 33.76 7.97 2.65
C ILE A 435 34.05 7.42 1.24
N ARG A 436 33.05 7.46 0.36
CA ARG A 436 33.22 7.05 -1.04
C ARG A 436 33.71 8.25 -1.86
N ILE A 437 34.58 8.00 -2.83
CA ILE A 437 35.22 9.04 -3.65
C ILE A 437 34.45 9.19 -4.98
N GLU A 438 34.42 10.40 -5.54
CA GLU A 438 34.00 10.66 -6.91
C GLU A 438 35.21 10.60 -7.85
N HIS A 439 35.07 9.96 -9.01
CA HIS A 439 36.10 9.96 -10.05
C HIS A 439 35.56 10.69 -11.29
N SER A 440 36.38 11.52 -11.94
CA SER A 440 35.95 12.18 -13.17
C SER A 440 35.77 11.17 -14.30
N SER A 441 34.73 11.37 -15.10
CA SER A 441 34.41 10.54 -16.28
C SER A 441 35.58 10.45 -17.28
N SER A 442 36.46 11.45 -17.28
CA SER A 442 37.62 11.62 -18.16
C SER A 442 38.84 10.74 -17.84
N THR A 443 38.80 9.87 -16.81
CA THR A 443 39.96 9.05 -16.41
C THR A 443 39.67 7.53 -16.34
N LYS A 444 38.80 7.00 -17.21
CA LYS A 444 38.45 5.57 -17.29
C LYS A 444 39.60 4.69 -17.87
N ASN A 445 40.61 4.36 -17.06
CA ASN A 445 41.71 3.42 -17.44
C ASN A 445 41.44 1.94 -17.09
N ARG A 446 40.26 1.58 -16.54
CA ARG A 446 39.77 0.19 -16.26
C ARG A 446 40.85 -0.79 -15.76
N ILE A 447 41.46 -0.51 -14.61
CA ILE A 447 42.50 -1.37 -14.02
C ILE A 447 41.90 -2.58 -13.31
N TYR A 448 42.37 -3.80 -13.60
CA TYR A 448 41.85 -5.03 -12.99
C TYR A 448 42.45 -5.30 -11.60
N CYS A 449 41.61 -5.70 -10.63
CA CYS A 449 42.06 -6.13 -9.30
C CYS A 449 41.94 -7.66 -9.15
N GLU A 450 43.07 -8.36 -9.19
CA GLU A 450 43.15 -9.82 -9.07
C GLU A 450 42.59 -10.36 -7.75
N LYS A 451 42.79 -9.64 -6.64
CA LYS A 451 42.31 -10.07 -5.31
C LYS A 451 40.79 -10.23 -5.25
N CYS A 452 40.03 -9.42 -5.99
CA CYS A 452 38.56 -9.42 -5.92
C CYS A 452 37.83 -9.62 -7.25
N ASN A 453 38.56 -9.80 -8.36
CA ASN A 453 38.03 -10.01 -9.71
C ASN A 453 37.10 -8.88 -10.22
N ARG A 454 37.42 -7.63 -9.89
CA ARG A 454 36.66 -6.44 -10.32
C ARG A 454 37.58 -5.38 -10.92
N TYR A 455 37.03 -4.56 -11.81
CA TYR A 455 37.74 -3.43 -12.41
C TYR A 455 37.57 -2.16 -11.57
N CYS A 456 38.67 -1.45 -11.33
CA CYS A 456 38.75 -0.11 -10.76
C CYS A 456 38.81 0.94 -11.88
N TYR A 457 38.38 2.17 -11.62
CA TYR A 457 38.29 3.20 -12.67
C TYR A 457 39.67 3.67 -13.16
N ASN A 458 40.59 3.91 -12.23
CA ASN A 458 41.96 4.39 -12.44
C ASN A 458 42.87 3.90 -11.30
N GLN A 459 44.14 4.32 -11.27
CA GLN A 459 45.11 3.90 -10.24
C GLN A 459 44.69 4.37 -8.84
N GLU A 460 44.27 5.63 -8.70
CA GLU A 460 43.76 6.17 -7.43
C GLU A 460 42.57 5.36 -6.87
N CYS A 461 41.68 4.89 -7.75
CA CYS A 461 40.59 3.99 -7.39
C CYS A 461 41.10 2.62 -6.89
N LEU A 462 42.19 2.09 -7.47
CA LEU A 462 42.80 0.82 -7.04
C LEU A 462 43.54 0.97 -5.70
N ASP A 463 44.22 2.09 -5.46
CA ASP A 463 44.92 2.34 -4.20
C ASP A 463 43.92 2.45 -3.04
N ASN A 464 42.80 3.15 -3.28
CA ASN A 464 41.67 3.28 -2.36
C ASN A 464 40.68 2.08 -2.40
N HIS A 465 40.96 1.04 -3.20
CA HIS A 465 40.10 -0.15 -3.31
C HIS A 465 40.23 -1.09 -2.11
N ASN A 466 41.40 -1.14 -1.47
CA ASN A 466 41.78 -2.18 -0.50
C ASN A 466 40.68 -2.48 0.55
N TYR A 467 40.06 -1.45 1.14
CA TYR A 467 38.98 -1.63 2.11
C TYR A 467 37.75 -2.38 1.54
N ILE A 468 37.35 -2.09 0.29
CA ILE A 468 36.22 -2.79 -0.37
C ILE A 468 36.66 -4.19 -0.84
N CYS A 469 37.94 -4.37 -1.17
CA CYS A 469 38.54 -5.64 -1.62
C CYS A 469 38.37 -6.77 -0.60
N ASP A 470 38.56 -6.45 0.68
CA ASP A 470 38.53 -7.39 1.81
C ASP A 470 37.12 -7.89 2.15
N TYR A 471 36.09 -7.15 1.74
CA TYR A 471 34.69 -7.49 2.05
C TYR A 471 33.86 -7.91 0.84
N VAL A 472 34.31 -7.61 -0.39
CA VAL A 472 33.55 -7.84 -1.61
C VAL A 472 34.44 -8.36 -2.74
N TYR A 473 33.94 -9.37 -3.45
CA TYR A 473 34.58 -9.93 -4.64
C TYR A 473 33.53 -10.25 -5.71
N LYS A 474 33.94 -10.36 -6.97
CA LYS A 474 33.14 -10.97 -8.03
C LYS A 474 33.46 -12.46 -8.03
N CYS A 475 32.43 -13.30 -7.89
CA CYS A 475 32.58 -14.74 -8.07
C CYS A 475 32.83 -15.03 -9.56
N ILE A 476 33.88 -15.78 -9.86
CA ILE A 476 34.26 -16.13 -11.24
C ILE A 476 33.18 -17.01 -11.87
N ASP A 477 32.68 -18.00 -11.14
CA ASP A 477 31.74 -19.02 -11.65
C ASP A 477 30.36 -18.48 -12.04
N CYS A 478 29.85 -17.48 -11.31
CA CYS A 478 28.51 -16.93 -11.52
C CYS A 478 28.49 -15.44 -11.89
N ASN A 479 29.65 -14.80 -12.01
CA ASN A 479 29.83 -13.36 -12.28
C ASN A 479 29.11 -12.38 -11.34
N ARG A 480 28.41 -12.86 -10.30
CA ARG A 480 27.79 -12.00 -9.28
C ARG A 480 28.87 -11.41 -8.37
N ILE A 481 28.66 -10.16 -8.01
CA ILE A 481 29.33 -9.56 -6.86
C ILE A 481 28.83 -10.33 -5.61
N VAL A 482 29.73 -10.67 -4.68
CA VAL A 482 29.41 -11.32 -3.40
C VAL A 482 30.25 -10.78 -2.24
N LEU A 483 29.73 -11.00 -1.02
CA LEU A 483 30.41 -10.68 0.23
C LEU A 483 31.42 -11.75 0.63
N ARG A 484 32.51 -11.32 1.24
CA ARG A 484 33.40 -12.17 2.03
C ARG A 484 32.88 -12.30 3.46
N ASP A 485 31.77 -13.02 3.64
CA ASP A 485 31.21 -13.33 4.96
C ASP A 485 31.87 -14.61 5.52
N LYS A 486 32.43 -14.53 6.74
CA LYS A 486 33.08 -15.70 7.38
C LYS A 486 32.09 -16.78 7.84
N LYS A 487 30.80 -16.44 8.02
CA LYS A 487 29.76 -17.39 8.45
C LYS A 487 28.97 -17.97 7.28
N HIS A 488 28.77 -17.21 6.20
CA HIS A 488 27.96 -17.63 5.05
C HIS A 488 28.78 -17.57 3.76
N LYS A 489 29.40 -18.70 3.38
CA LYS A 489 30.09 -18.84 2.09
C LYS A 489 29.08 -18.74 0.95
N HIS A 490 29.42 -17.97 -0.09
CA HIS A 490 28.63 -17.90 -1.31
C HIS A 490 28.40 -19.28 -1.93
N LYS A 491 27.15 -19.58 -2.33
CA LYS A 491 26.81 -20.74 -3.14
C LYS A 491 26.20 -20.30 -4.47
N CYS A 492 26.91 -20.55 -5.57
CA CYS A 492 26.47 -20.17 -6.92
C CYS A 492 25.11 -20.81 -7.27
N GLY A 493 24.18 -19.98 -7.74
CA GLY A 493 22.84 -20.43 -8.17
C GLY A 493 21.83 -20.70 -7.05
N TYR A 494 22.13 -20.33 -5.79
CA TYR A 494 21.16 -20.34 -4.69
C TYR A 494 20.53 -18.95 -4.47
N SER A 495 19.29 -18.93 -4.00
CA SER A 495 18.57 -17.75 -3.51
C SER A 495 17.33 -18.15 -2.70
N GLU A 496 16.85 -17.27 -1.84
CA GLU A 496 15.56 -17.44 -1.15
C GLU A 496 14.39 -17.46 -2.16
N CYS A 497 13.53 -18.47 -2.08
CA CYS A 497 12.31 -18.54 -2.89
C CYS A 497 11.22 -17.63 -2.31
N ARG A 498 10.68 -16.70 -3.11
CA ARG A 498 9.64 -15.75 -2.63
C ARG A 498 8.31 -16.39 -2.22
N ASN A 499 8.08 -17.67 -2.54
CA ASN A 499 6.85 -18.37 -2.21
C ASN A 499 6.98 -19.26 -0.96
N CYS A 500 8.00 -20.13 -0.86
CA CYS A 500 8.24 -20.95 0.34
C CYS A 500 9.20 -20.33 1.38
N LEU A 501 9.93 -19.27 1.03
CA LEU A 501 10.91 -18.55 1.86
C LEU A 501 12.15 -19.38 2.28
N GLU A 502 12.43 -20.47 1.55
CA GLU A 502 13.61 -21.31 1.77
C GLU A 502 14.79 -20.90 0.86
N GLU A 503 16.03 -21.03 1.33
CA GLU A 503 17.24 -20.88 0.50
C GLU A 503 17.42 -22.11 -0.39
N VAL A 504 17.18 -21.94 -1.70
CA VAL A 504 17.09 -23.05 -2.65
C VAL A 504 17.91 -22.79 -3.89
N LYS A 505 18.35 -23.86 -4.57
CA LYS A 505 19.04 -23.73 -5.85
C LYS A 505 18.03 -23.34 -6.93
N ILE A 506 17.97 -22.06 -7.29
CA ILE A 506 16.84 -21.47 -8.02
C ILE A 506 16.58 -22.13 -9.38
N ASN A 507 17.61 -22.66 -10.05
CA ASN A 507 17.48 -23.35 -11.34
C ASN A 507 17.07 -24.83 -11.25
N LYS A 508 16.90 -25.36 -10.03
CA LYS A 508 16.37 -26.70 -9.74
C LYS A 508 15.18 -26.68 -8.77
N HIS A 509 14.78 -25.51 -8.27
CA HIS A 509 13.73 -25.41 -7.27
C HIS A 509 12.36 -25.63 -7.90
N GLN A 510 11.67 -26.66 -7.42
CA GLN A 510 10.28 -26.95 -7.74
C GLN A 510 9.43 -26.51 -6.55
N CYS A 511 8.78 -25.35 -6.68
CA CYS A 511 7.99 -24.77 -5.59
C CYS A 511 6.54 -25.27 -5.62
N TYR A 512 5.90 -25.34 -4.45
CA TYR A 512 4.52 -25.78 -4.29
C TYR A 512 3.63 -24.72 -3.65
N MET A 513 2.32 -24.84 -3.82
CA MET A 513 1.39 -23.94 -3.17
C MET A 513 1.55 -24.06 -1.65
N GLN A 514 1.80 -22.94 -0.99
CA GLN A 514 2.07 -22.93 0.45
C GLN A 514 0.79 -22.83 1.29
N HIS A 515 0.83 -23.44 2.46
CA HIS A 515 -0.16 -23.22 3.51
C HIS A 515 -0.25 -21.73 3.86
N ARG A 516 -1.45 -21.24 4.24
CA ARG A 516 -1.62 -19.84 4.69
C ARG A 516 -2.59 -19.75 5.85
N SER A 517 -2.16 -19.05 6.91
CA SER A 517 -3.00 -18.77 8.06
C SER A 517 -4.24 -17.96 7.68
N GLN A 518 -5.41 -18.42 8.14
CA GLN A 518 -6.68 -17.71 8.01
C GLN A 518 -6.74 -16.47 8.92
N LYS A 519 -7.64 -15.54 8.59
CA LYS A 519 -7.78 -14.24 9.27
C LYS A 519 -9.08 -14.12 10.05
N GLY A 520 -9.04 -13.38 11.15
CA GLY A 520 -10.22 -12.96 11.91
C GLY A 520 -10.82 -14.01 12.84
N GLY A 521 -10.35 -15.25 12.80
CA GLY A 521 -10.72 -16.29 13.76
C GLY A 521 -10.38 -15.97 15.21
N LYS A 522 -11.09 -16.63 16.12
CA LYS A 522 -10.75 -16.73 17.54
C LYS A 522 -9.48 -17.57 17.71
N CYS A 523 -8.66 -17.26 18.70
CA CYS A 523 -7.48 -18.05 19.04
C CYS A 523 -7.89 -19.38 19.70
N ILE A 524 -7.10 -20.45 19.51
CA ILE A 524 -7.40 -21.80 20.04
C ILE A 524 -7.59 -21.78 21.56
N ASN A 525 -6.69 -21.13 22.29
CA ASN A 525 -6.76 -20.97 23.74
C ASN A 525 -7.53 -19.70 24.17
N GLY A 526 -8.29 -19.12 23.25
CA GLY A 526 -8.80 -17.74 23.37
C GLY A 526 -7.67 -16.70 23.45
N CYS A 527 -8.06 -15.43 23.54
CA CYS A 527 -7.19 -14.30 23.88
C CYS A 527 -8.08 -13.10 24.20
N CYS A 528 -7.60 -12.13 24.99
CA CYS A 528 -8.38 -10.94 25.42
C CYS A 528 -8.93 -10.02 24.31
N LYS A 529 -8.65 -10.34 23.04
CA LYS A 529 -9.15 -9.64 21.85
C LYS A 529 -10.30 -10.40 21.16
N CYS A 530 -10.41 -11.70 21.37
CA CYS A 530 -11.36 -12.59 20.67
C CYS A 530 -12.25 -13.41 21.61
N ASP A 531 -11.94 -13.38 22.90
CA ASP A 531 -12.79 -13.85 23.98
C ASP A 531 -12.85 -12.76 25.06
N LYS A 532 -14.04 -12.20 25.30
CA LYS A 532 -14.29 -11.17 26.30
C LYS A 532 -14.18 -11.72 27.74
N LYS A 533 -14.22 -13.05 27.93
CA LYS A 533 -14.00 -13.70 29.22
C LYS A 533 -12.53 -13.71 29.66
N ILE A 534 -11.59 -13.54 28.72
CA ILE A 534 -10.16 -13.55 29.02
C ILE A 534 -9.72 -12.11 29.34
N PRO A 535 -9.37 -11.79 30.60
CA PRO A 535 -8.95 -10.44 30.96
C PRO A 535 -7.69 -10.01 30.20
N ASN A 536 -7.57 -8.70 29.93
CA ASN A 536 -6.52 -8.10 29.12
C ASN A 536 -5.17 -7.98 29.87
N ILE A 537 -4.67 -9.12 30.33
CA ILE A 537 -3.41 -9.27 31.06
C ILE A 537 -2.22 -9.30 30.07
N LYS A 538 -1.08 -8.72 30.47
CA LYS A 538 0.19 -8.79 29.72
C LYS A 538 0.66 -10.24 29.60
N GLY A 539 0.30 -10.89 28.49
CA GLY A 539 0.59 -12.29 28.18
C GLY A 539 -0.52 -12.90 27.34
N ASN A 540 -1.77 -12.70 27.76
CA ASN A 540 -2.98 -13.23 27.12
C ASN A 540 -3.39 -12.48 25.83
N ARG A 541 -2.67 -11.40 25.48
CA ARG A 541 -2.86 -10.68 24.22
C ARG A 541 -2.01 -11.28 23.11
N ASN A 542 -2.51 -12.34 22.47
CA ASN A 542 -1.91 -12.88 21.27
C ASN A 542 -1.82 -11.79 20.19
N ARG A 543 -0.61 -11.31 19.91
CA ARG A 543 -0.37 -10.21 18.95
C ARG A 543 -0.62 -10.60 17.50
N LEU A 544 -0.74 -11.89 17.20
CA LEU A 544 -1.15 -12.43 15.90
C LEU A 544 -2.69 -12.55 15.77
N CYS A 545 -3.44 -12.30 16.85
CA CYS A 545 -4.90 -12.36 16.82
C CYS A 545 -5.48 -11.29 15.88
N SER A 546 -6.09 -11.74 14.80
CA SER A 546 -6.67 -10.89 13.75
C SER A 546 -8.19 -10.70 13.89
N TYR A 547 -8.84 -11.32 14.88
CA TYR A 547 -10.23 -11.07 15.28
C TYR A 547 -10.50 -9.58 15.46
N THR A 548 -11.69 -9.11 15.10
CA THR A 548 -12.12 -7.72 15.28
C THR A 548 -13.64 -7.65 15.34
N GLU A 549 -14.16 -6.66 16.07
CA GLU A 549 -15.56 -6.22 16.03
C GLU A 549 -15.65 -4.79 15.44
N LYS A 550 -14.53 -4.20 15.01
CA LYS A 550 -14.47 -2.90 14.32
C LYS A 550 -15.09 -2.96 12.91
N TYR A 551 -16.41 -2.96 12.85
CA TYR A 551 -17.21 -2.88 11.64
C TYR A 551 -18.18 -1.69 11.73
N LEU A 552 -18.42 -1.05 10.58
CA LEU A 552 -19.50 -0.07 10.41
C LEU A 552 -20.28 -0.49 9.16
N PHE A 553 -21.59 -0.58 9.28
CA PHE A 553 -22.50 -0.85 8.17
C PHE A 553 -23.15 0.45 7.78
N PHE A 554 -23.26 0.74 6.49
CA PHE A 554 -23.78 2.03 6.04
C PHE A 554 -24.42 1.91 4.66
N ASP A 555 -25.23 2.90 4.32
CA ASP A 555 -25.94 3.01 3.04
C ASP A 555 -26.15 4.48 2.68
N TYR A 556 -26.24 4.78 1.38
CA TYR A 556 -26.38 6.14 0.83
C TYR A 556 -27.69 6.28 0.06
N GLU A 557 -28.53 7.22 0.46
CA GLU A 557 -29.63 7.72 -0.37
C GLU A 557 -29.24 9.05 -1.04
N ALA A 558 -29.62 9.19 -2.30
CA ALA A 558 -29.23 10.32 -3.13
C ALA A 558 -30.35 10.76 -4.09
N GLN A 559 -30.39 12.07 -4.33
CA GLN A 559 -31.20 12.69 -5.36
C GLN A 559 -30.53 12.46 -6.73
N GLN A 560 -31.33 12.36 -7.79
CA GLN A 560 -30.87 12.05 -9.16
C GLN A 560 -31.41 13.00 -10.25
N GLU A 561 -32.21 14.01 -9.87
CA GLU A 561 -32.89 14.95 -10.79
C GLU A 561 -31.94 15.69 -11.76
N THR A 562 -30.72 15.99 -11.33
CA THR A 562 -29.70 16.72 -12.11
C THR A 562 -28.88 15.83 -13.07
N GLY A 563 -29.18 14.53 -13.13
CA GLY A 563 -28.34 13.52 -13.80
C GLY A 563 -27.04 13.20 -13.04
N THR A 564 -26.77 13.88 -11.92
CA THR A 564 -25.68 13.58 -10.98
C THR A 564 -26.30 13.11 -9.66
N HIS A 565 -25.76 12.04 -9.08
CA HIS A 565 -26.22 11.56 -7.77
C HIS A 565 -25.66 12.47 -6.67
N ILE A 566 -26.54 13.05 -5.86
CA ILE A 566 -26.19 13.93 -4.73
C ILE A 566 -26.75 13.30 -3.45
N ALA A 567 -25.87 12.85 -2.56
CA ALA A 567 -26.25 12.18 -1.32
C ALA A 567 -26.96 13.16 -0.37
N ASN A 568 -28.20 12.84 0.01
CA ASN A 568 -29.04 13.63 0.92
C ASN A 568 -29.45 12.89 2.21
N LYS A 569 -29.17 11.58 2.30
CA LYS A 569 -29.18 10.87 3.59
C LYS A 569 -28.13 9.75 3.59
N ILE A 570 -27.38 9.67 4.68
CA ILE A 570 -26.45 8.57 4.95
C ILE A 570 -26.71 8.07 6.36
N ILE A 571 -27.03 6.78 6.49
CA ILE A 571 -27.20 6.15 7.80
C ILE A 571 -26.10 5.11 7.97
N ALA A 572 -25.55 5.04 9.18
CA ALA A 572 -24.55 4.08 9.57
C ALA A 572 -24.90 3.42 10.91
N HIS A 573 -24.72 2.10 10.99
CA HIS A 573 -24.81 1.34 12.23
C HIS A 573 -23.45 0.77 12.57
N ASP A 574 -23.05 0.85 13.84
CA ASP A 574 -21.89 0.12 14.33
C ASP A 574 -22.17 -1.39 14.49
N PHE A 575 -21.20 -2.11 15.04
CA PHE A 575 -21.30 -3.54 15.28
C PHE A 575 -22.44 -3.93 16.24
N GLU A 576 -22.75 -3.08 17.22
CA GLU A 576 -23.77 -3.33 18.24
C GLU A 576 -25.16 -2.93 17.73
N GLY A 577 -25.24 -1.97 16.79
CA GLY A 577 -26.45 -1.45 16.17
C GLY A 577 -26.75 0.01 16.53
N ASN A 578 -25.76 0.73 17.07
CA ASN A 578 -25.92 2.15 17.38
C ASN A 578 -26.02 2.95 16.07
N LYS A 579 -27.14 3.66 15.87
CA LYS A 579 -27.42 4.47 14.68
C LYS A 579 -26.67 5.80 14.73
N ILE A 580 -25.97 6.12 13.64
CA ILE A 580 -25.35 7.41 13.36
C ILE A 580 -25.90 7.90 12.01
N MET A 581 -26.20 9.19 11.89
CA MET A 581 -26.85 9.77 10.71
C MET A 581 -26.13 11.03 10.26
N PHE A 582 -26.14 11.23 8.94
CA PHE A 582 -25.54 12.37 8.27
C PHE A 582 -26.45 12.75 7.09
N ASP A 583 -26.55 14.03 6.79
CA ASP A 583 -27.37 14.52 5.69
C ASP A 583 -26.51 14.87 4.46
N THR A 584 -25.17 14.84 4.59
CA THR A 584 -24.22 15.03 3.48
C THR A 584 -23.05 14.04 3.48
N ASN A 585 -22.52 13.74 2.27
CA ASN A 585 -21.30 12.94 2.09
C ASN A 585 -20.08 13.54 2.81
N GLU A 586 -20.00 14.87 2.89
CA GLU A 586 -18.91 15.62 3.50
C GLU A 586 -18.85 15.40 5.02
N GLU A 587 -20.00 15.43 5.70
CA GLU A 587 -20.11 15.15 7.14
C GLU A 587 -19.76 13.70 7.47
N PHE A 588 -20.35 12.74 6.73
CA PHE A 588 -20.05 11.32 6.89
C PHE A 588 -18.54 11.06 6.73
N CYS A 589 -17.96 11.53 5.61
CA CYS A 589 -16.55 11.32 5.32
C CYS A 589 -15.61 11.98 6.35
N LYS A 590 -15.90 13.22 6.78
CA LYS A 590 -15.16 13.88 7.87
C LYS A 590 -15.19 13.11 9.18
N HIS A 591 -16.35 12.56 9.53
CA HIS A 591 -16.52 11.77 10.75
C HIS A 591 -15.76 10.44 10.68
N VAL A 592 -15.94 9.69 9.60
CA VAL A 592 -15.45 8.30 9.50
C VAL A 592 -13.99 8.18 9.03
N ILE A 593 -13.44 9.16 8.31
CA ILE A 593 -12.04 9.15 7.85
C ILE A 593 -11.15 9.79 8.93
N SER A 594 -11.24 9.28 10.15
CA SER A 594 -10.58 9.81 11.35
C SER A 594 -9.77 8.75 12.10
N GLU A 595 -8.98 9.19 13.09
CA GLU A 595 -8.17 8.29 13.93
C GLU A 595 -9.02 7.38 14.84
N GLU A 596 -10.25 7.79 15.16
CA GLU A 596 -11.23 7.00 15.93
C GLU A 596 -11.56 5.68 15.23
N TYR A 597 -11.88 5.78 13.93
CA TYR A 597 -12.17 4.65 13.05
C TYR A 597 -10.92 3.90 12.56
N ARG A 598 -9.74 4.12 13.16
CA ARG A 598 -8.52 3.38 12.85
C ARG A 598 -8.73 1.86 12.94
N GLY A 599 -8.53 1.18 11.82
CA GLY A 599 -8.65 -0.28 11.68
C GLY A 599 -10.08 -0.82 11.48
N TYR A 600 -11.08 0.05 11.25
CA TYR A 600 -12.43 -0.38 10.91
C TYR A 600 -12.55 -0.94 9.49
N THR A 601 -13.53 -1.84 9.29
CA THR A 601 -13.99 -2.25 7.96
C THR A 601 -15.44 -1.83 7.78
N PHE A 602 -15.67 -0.99 6.78
CA PHE A 602 -16.94 -0.41 6.39
C PHE A 602 -17.58 -1.30 5.34
N ILE A 603 -18.89 -1.54 5.47
CA ILE A 603 -19.63 -2.49 4.65
C ILE A 603 -20.93 -1.82 4.19
N ALA A 604 -21.09 -1.67 2.88
CA ALA A 604 -22.34 -1.28 2.21
C ALA A 604 -22.75 -2.38 1.21
N HIS A 605 -24.03 -2.42 0.82
CA HIS A 605 -24.51 -3.39 -0.17
C HIS A 605 -24.37 -2.83 -1.57
N TYR A 606 -23.72 -3.57 -2.48
CA TYR A 606 -23.38 -3.10 -3.83
C TYR A 606 -22.42 -1.89 -3.89
N ALA A 607 -21.73 -1.60 -2.78
CA ALA A 607 -20.77 -0.50 -2.61
C ALA A 607 -19.75 -0.30 -3.75
N LYS A 608 -19.41 -1.38 -4.48
CA LYS A 608 -18.49 -1.34 -5.63
C LYS A 608 -19.02 -0.56 -6.83
N GLY A 609 -20.35 -0.53 -6.99
CA GLY A 609 -21.03 0.15 -8.08
C GLY A 609 -21.46 1.57 -7.73
N TYR A 610 -21.64 1.85 -6.43
CA TYR A 610 -22.35 3.02 -5.95
C TYR A 610 -21.62 3.73 -4.79
N ASP A 611 -21.85 3.34 -3.54
CA ASP A 611 -21.43 4.04 -2.31
C ASP A 611 -19.95 4.43 -2.27
N SER A 612 -19.08 3.50 -2.68
CA SER A 612 -17.63 3.72 -2.62
C SER A 612 -17.16 4.81 -3.59
N GLN A 613 -17.98 5.23 -4.55
CA GLN A 613 -17.68 6.33 -5.46
C GLN A 613 -17.81 7.70 -4.75
N PHE A 614 -18.80 7.89 -3.88
CA PHE A 614 -18.93 9.11 -3.06
C PHE A 614 -17.74 9.29 -2.13
N ILE A 615 -17.30 8.19 -1.49
CA ILE A 615 -16.12 8.18 -0.62
C ILE A 615 -14.84 8.38 -1.45
N LEU A 616 -14.71 7.73 -2.62
CA LEU A 616 -13.57 7.94 -3.51
C LEU A 616 -13.48 9.40 -3.97
N LYS A 617 -14.61 10.03 -4.33
CA LYS A 617 -14.69 11.44 -4.67
C LYS A 617 -14.20 12.32 -3.51
N TYR A 618 -14.75 12.16 -2.31
CA TYR A 618 -14.30 12.90 -1.12
C TYR A 618 -12.78 12.77 -0.90
N LEU A 619 -12.23 11.56 -1.07
CA LEU A 619 -10.79 11.32 -0.90
C LEU A 619 -9.96 12.04 -1.95
N VAL A 620 -10.39 12.05 -3.22
CA VAL A 620 -9.72 12.79 -4.30
C VAL A 620 -9.78 14.29 -4.02
N ASP A 621 -10.97 14.81 -3.71
CA ASP A 621 -11.20 16.22 -3.39
C ASP A 621 -10.38 16.67 -2.15
N ASN A 622 -10.17 15.78 -1.17
CA ASN A 622 -9.32 16.00 0.00
C ASN A 622 -7.85 15.55 -0.18
N THR A 623 -7.38 15.32 -1.41
CA THR A 623 -5.98 15.00 -1.77
C THR A 623 -5.45 13.68 -1.17
N LEU A 624 -6.34 12.82 -0.68
CA LEU A 624 -6.05 11.54 -0.08
C LEU A 624 -5.97 10.44 -1.12
N ARG A 625 -4.83 9.75 -1.16
CA ARG A 625 -4.59 8.62 -2.08
C ARG A 625 -4.94 7.27 -1.43
N PRO A 626 -6.12 6.66 -1.72
CA PRO A 626 -6.42 5.31 -1.28
C PRO A 626 -5.61 4.25 -2.06
N PHE A 627 -5.64 3.02 -1.56
CA PHE A 627 -5.36 1.83 -2.35
C PHE A 627 -6.68 1.21 -2.80
N THR A 628 -6.78 0.86 -4.07
CA THR A 628 -8.03 0.40 -4.70
C THR A 628 -7.85 -0.92 -5.45
N ILE A 629 -8.91 -1.73 -5.50
CA ILE A 629 -9.01 -2.93 -6.34
C ILE A 629 -10.29 -2.83 -7.17
N TYR A 630 -10.18 -2.99 -8.49
CA TYR A 630 -11.30 -2.84 -9.41
C TYR A 630 -11.72 -4.17 -10.06
N ASN A 631 -12.98 -4.24 -10.49
CA ASN A 631 -13.50 -5.21 -11.44
C ASN A 631 -14.21 -4.44 -12.56
N GLY A 632 -13.56 -4.32 -13.72
CA GLY A 632 -13.93 -3.31 -14.71
C GLY A 632 -13.79 -1.91 -14.10
N THR A 633 -14.87 -1.13 -14.13
CA THR A 633 -14.97 0.19 -13.48
C THR A 633 -15.40 0.13 -12.00
N LYS A 634 -15.87 -1.03 -11.50
CA LYS A 634 -16.46 -1.17 -10.16
C LYS A 634 -15.39 -1.36 -9.09
N LEU A 635 -15.51 -0.67 -7.96
CA LEU A 635 -14.51 -0.57 -6.90
C LEU A 635 -14.70 -1.64 -5.80
N MET A 636 -14.09 -2.81 -5.94
CA MET A 636 -14.27 -3.95 -5.01
C MET A 636 -13.69 -3.73 -3.61
N LEU A 637 -12.66 -2.89 -3.48
CA LEU A 637 -12.02 -2.51 -2.22
C LEU A 637 -11.50 -1.08 -2.34
N LEU A 638 -11.81 -0.26 -1.34
CA LEU A 638 -11.12 1.00 -1.06
C LEU A 638 -10.40 0.85 0.28
N GLU A 639 -9.09 1.13 0.36
CA GLU A 639 -8.30 1.02 1.60
C GLU A 639 -7.50 2.31 1.87
N ILE A 640 -7.78 2.94 3.02
CA ILE A 640 -7.02 4.09 3.53
C ILE A 640 -5.90 3.56 4.44
N LYS A 641 -4.82 3.09 3.80
CA LYS A 641 -3.75 2.29 4.46
C LYS A 641 -3.18 2.87 5.75
N TYR A 642 -3.04 4.20 5.85
CA TYR A 642 -2.46 4.85 7.03
C TYR A 642 -3.41 4.90 8.25
N LEU A 643 -4.73 4.84 8.03
CA LEU A 643 -5.73 4.58 9.08
C LEU A 643 -6.05 3.08 9.22
N SER A 644 -5.62 2.26 8.24
CA SER A 644 -6.01 0.84 8.10
C SER A 644 -7.53 0.66 7.99
N ILE A 645 -8.23 1.68 7.49
CA ILE A 645 -9.65 1.63 7.14
C ILE A 645 -9.80 0.92 5.80
N ARG A 646 -10.82 0.07 5.70
CA ARG A 646 -11.22 -0.64 4.47
C ARG A 646 -12.71 -0.42 4.23
N ILE A 647 -13.11 -0.15 3.00
CA ILE A 647 -14.51 -0.22 2.56
C ILE A 647 -14.62 -1.42 1.61
N ILE A 648 -15.59 -2.30 1.88
CA ILE A 648 -15.88 -3.49 1.09
C ILE A 648 -17.37 -3.58 0.78
N ASP A 649 -17.68 -4.27 -0.30
CA ASP A 649 -19.04 -4.51 -0.76
C ASP A 649 -19.53 -5.89 -0.31
N SER A 650 -20.66 -5.95 0.41
CA SER A 650 -21.26 -7.21 0.87
C SER A 650 -21.74 -8.11 -0.28
N SER A 651 -22.05 -7.54 -1.45
CA SER A 651 -22.46 -8.31 -2.64
C SER A 651 -21.29 -9.06 -3.31
N ASN A 652 -20.04 -8.84 -2.88
CA ASN A 652 -18.91 -9.71 -3.21
C ASN A 652 -18.87 -11.01 -2.37
N PHE A 653 -19.81 -11.14 -1.42
CA PHE A 653 -20.02 -12.32 -0.59
C PHE A 653 -21.39 -12.94 -0.83
N ILE A 654 -22.43 -12.11 -0.99
CA ILE A 654 -23.84 -12.50 -1.15
C ILE A 654 -24.35 -11.97 -2.49
N GLN A 655 -24.51 -12.83 -3.50
CA GLN A 655 -24.89 -12.41 -4.85
C GLN A 655 -26.41 -12.32 -5.03
N SER A 656 -27.11 -11.74 -4.06
CA SER A 656 -28.56 -11.49 -4.10
C SER A 656 -28.87 -10.08 -3.56
N PRO A 657 -30.02 -9.48 -3.94
CA PRO A 657 -30.42 -8.14 -3.47
C PRO A 657 -30.61 -8.11 -1.95
N LEU A 658 -30.44 -6.92 -1.34
CA LEU A 658 -30.63 -6.73 0.11
C LEU A 658 -32.02 -7.14 0.59
N SER A 659 -33.07 -6.87 -0.19
CA SER A 659 -34.46 -7.32 0.06
C SER A 659 -34.65 -8.84 0.14
N SER A 660 -33.67 -9.64 -0.30
CA SER A 660 -33.69 -11.11 -0.10
C SER A 660 -33.13 -11.56 1.26
N PHE A 661 -32.41 -10.70 1.97
CA PHE A 661 -31.75 -11.04 3.23
C PHE A 661 -32.75 -11.42 4.34
N PRO A 662 -33.90 -10.75 4.52
CA PRO A 662 -34.92 -11.16 5.50
C PRO A 662 -35.35 -12.61 5.35
N LYS A 663 -35.68 -13.03 4.12
CA LYS A 663 -36.04 -14.41 3.79
C LYS A 663 -34.84 -15.37 3.90
N THR A 664 -33.64 -14.93 3.54
CA THR A 664 -32.42 -15.77 3.51
C THR A 664 -31.89 -16.08 4.91
N PHE A 665 -31.97 -15.13 5.85
CA PHE A 665 -31.41 -15.25 7.20
C PHE A 665 -32.46 -15.32 8.32
N GLY A 666 -33.76 -15.37 7.96
CA GLY A 666 -34.86 -15.41 8.94
C GLY A 666 -35.02 -14.12 9.75
N LEU A 667 -34.69 -12.96 9.15
CA LEU A 667 -34.74 -11.67 9.84
C LEU A 667 -36.12 -11.03 9.68
N LYS A 668 -36.62 -10.40 10.76
CA LYS A 668 -37.75 -9.48 10.69
C LYS A 668 -37.27 -8.09 10.28
N GLU A 669 -37.82 -7.51 9.22
CA GLU A 669 -37.53 -6.13 8.77
C GLU A 669 -37.98 -5.11 9.83
N LEU A 670 -37.28 -3.96 9.91
CA LEU A 670 -37.70 -2.86 10.79
C LEU A 670 -38.87 -2.08 10.18
N LYS A 671 -38.78 -1.84 8.86
CA LYS A 671 -39.83 -1.25 8.04
C LYS A 671 -40.03 -2.11 6.80
N LYS A 672 -41.29 -2.50 6.56
CA LYS A 672 -41.72 -3.23 5.37
C LYS A 672 -42.59 -2.31 4.51
N GLY A 673 -42.26 -2.19 3.22
CA GLY A 673 -42.97 -1.31 2.28
C GLY A 673 -42.07 -0.90 1.12
N TYR A 674 -42.49 0.11 0.37
CA TYR A 674 -41.76 0.63 -0.78
C TYR A 674 -41.41 2.11 -0.55
N PHE A 675 -40.28 2.55 -1.10
CA PHE A 675 -39.86 3.96 -1.03
C PHE A 675 -39.91 4.62 -2.42
N PRO A 676 -40.46 5.84 -2.56
CA PRO A 676 -40.60 6.50 -3.85
C PRO A 676 -39.27 7.17 -4.27
N HIS A 677 -38.33 6.39 -4.78
CA HIS A 677 -36.98 6.86 -5.14
C HIS A 677 -36.97 8.03 -6.15
N PHE A 678 -37.96 8.14 -7.05
CA PHE A 678 -38.06 9.26 -7.98
C PHE A 678 -38.72 10.52 -7.37
N PHE A 679 -39.36 10.38 -6.20
CA PHE A 679 -39.88 11.52 -5.43
C PHE A 679 -38.79 12.18 -4.57
N ASN A 680 -37.59 11.58 -4.46
CA ASN A 680 -36.43 12.15 -3.80
C ASN A 680 -35.81 13.29 -4.64
N THR A 681 -36.47 14.45 -4.62
CA THR A 681 -36.06 15.70 -5.27
C THR A 681 -35.77 16.79 -4.24
N VAL A 682 -35.08 17.87 -4.61
CA VAL A 682 -34.83 19.01 -3.70
C VAL A 682 -36.15 19.64 -3.21
N GLU A 683 -37.14 19.72 -4.09
CA GLU A 683 -38.46 20.32 -3.82
C GLU A 683 -39.24 19.52 -2.76
N ASN A 684 -39.21 18.19 -2.85
CA ASN A 684 -39.98 17.30 -1.98
C ASN A 684 -39.34 17.01 -0.61
N GLN A 685 -38.15 17.53 -0.31
CA GLN A 685 -37.44 17.23 0.95
C GLN A 685 -38.25 17.61 2.21
N ASN A 686 -39.22 18.52 2.13
CA ASN A 686 -40.09 18.91 3.24
C ASN A 686 -41.55 18.48 3.03
N TYR A 687 -41.83 17.57 2.09
CA TYR A 687 -43.19 17.14 1.76
C TYR A 687 -43.85 16.38 2.91
N ILE A 688 -45.05 16.84 3.30
CA ILE A 688 -45.98 16.16 4.20
C ILE A 688 -47.36 16.25 3.54
N GLY A 689 -47.97 15.11 3.20
CA GLY A 689 -49.20 15.09 2.43
C GLY A 689 -49.74 13.70 2.13
N ILE A 690 -50.38 13.54 0.98
CA ILE A 690 -50.87 12.25 0.49
C ILE A 690 -49.72 11.36 0.01
N LEU A 691 -49.96 10.07 -0.14
CA LEU A 691 -48.98 9.13 -0.70
C LEU A 691 -48.60 9.56 -2.14
N PRO A 692 -47.30 9.63 -2.49
CA PRO A 692 -46.86 9.95 -3.86
C PRO A 692 -47.40 8.97 -4.90
N ASP A 693 -47.54 9.40 -6.16
CA ASP A 693 -48.07 8.56 -7.24
C ASP A 693 -47.23 7.30 -7.54
N LYS A 694 -47.90 6.25 -8.05
CA LYS A 694 -47.31 4.93 -8.35
C LYS A 694 -46.07 5.02 -9.25
N GLU A 695 -45.97 6.01 -10.14
CA GLU A 695 -44.80 6.24 -11.00
C GLU A 695 -43.50 6.51 -10.20
N TYR A 696 -43.59 7.20 -9.06
CA TYR A 696 -42.42 7.60 -8.28
C TYR A 696 -41.70 6.43 -7.58
N TYR A 697 -42.34 5.26 -7.52
CA TYR A 697 -41.78 4.01 -7.01
C TYR A 697 -41.10 3.18 -8.10
N GLY A 698 -41.04 3.66 -9.35
CA GLY A 698 -40.49 2.92 -10.47
C GLY A 698 -41.35 1.74 -10.90
N TYR A 699 -42.67 1.83 -10.65
CA TYR A 699 -43.66 0.78 -10.89
C TYR A 699 -43.47 0.07 -12.24
N GLU A 700 -43.26 0.79 -13.34
CA GLU A 700 -43.09 0.17 -14.67
C GLU A 700 -41.88 -0.75 -14.82
N THR A 701 -40.85 -0.60 -13.98
CA THR A 701 -39.67 -1.47 -13.98
C THR A 701 -39.84 -2.72 -13.12
N MET A 702 -40.91 -2.79 -12.32
CA MET A 702 -41.18 -3.93 -11.44
C MET A 702 -41.62 -5.17 -12.21
N LYS A 703 -41.19 -6.34 -11.75
CA LYS A 703 -41.70 -7.64 -12.23
C LYS A 703 -43.19 -7.79 -11.89
N THR A 704 -43.92 -8.57 -12.68
CA THR A 704 -45.36 -8.83 -12.52
C THR A 704 -45.74 -9.26 -11.10
N GLU A 705 -44.95 -10.15 -10.48
CA GLU A 705 -45.15 -10.61 -9.09
C GLU A 705 -45.03 -9.43 -8.09
N ASN A 706 -43.95 -8.65 -8.20
CA ASN A 706 -43.72 -7.49 -7.34
C ASN A 706 -44.74 -6.36 -7.57
N LYS A 707 -45.26 -6.18 -8.80
CA LYS A 707 -46.32 -5.20 -9.11
C LYS A 707 -47.59 -5.49 -8.30
N GLN A 708 -47.99 -6.76 -8.18
CA GLN A 708 -49.17 -7.16 -7.41
C GLN A 708 -49.01 -6.93 -5.90
N GLU A 709 -47.82 -7.22 -5.34
CA GLU A 709 -47.52 -6.91 -3.95
C GLU A 709 -47.49 -5.40 -3.68
N PHE A 710 -46.96 -4.62 -4.62
CA PHE A 710 -46.92 -3.15 -4.55
C PHE A 710 -48.32 -2.53 -4.63
N GLU A 711 -49.15 -2.94 -5.60
CA GLU A 711 -50.52 -2.43 -5.77
C GLU A 711 -51.33 -2.62 -4.50
N LYS A 712 -51.30 -3.84 -3.94
CA LYS A 712 -51.98 -4.12 -2.69
C LYS A 712 -51.50 -3.22 -1.56
N TRP A 713 -50.18 -3.10 -1.35
CA TRP A 713 -49.62 -2.24 -0.31
C TRP A 713 -50.00 -0.76 -0.49
N TYR A 714 -50.01 -0.28 -1.74
CA TYR A 714 -50.33 1.10 -2.07
C TYR A 714 -51.81 1.42 -1.84
N ASP A 715 -52.70 0.54 -2.31
CA ASP A 715 -54.13 0.70 -2.17
C ASP A 715 -54.56 0.54 -0.68
N ASP A 716 -53.95 -0.39 0.06
CA ASP A 716 -54.08 -0.51 1.53
C ASP A 716 -53.68 0.81 2.22
N LYS A 717 -52.56 1.45 1.82
CA LYS A 717 -52.09 2.72 2.41
C LYS A 717 -53.00 3.91 2.10
N ILE A 718 -53.61 3.96 0.93
CA ILE A 718 -54.64 4.97 0.60
C ILE A 718 -55.89 4.75 1.45
N ASN A 719 -56.36 3.51 1.58
CA ASN A 719 -57.53 3.18 2.40
C ASN A 719 -57.32 3.51 3.90
N GLU A 720 -56.09 3.44 4.39
CA GLU A 720 -55.70 3.88 5.75
C GLU A 720 -55.66 5.41 5.93
N ASN A 721 -55.88 6.22 4.88
CA ASN A 721 -55.63 7.67 4.85
C ASN A 721 -54.21 8.05 5.32
N TYR A 722 -53.21 7.28 4.89
CA TYR A 722 -51.84 7.42 5.36
C TYR A 722 -51.23 8.79 4.96
N ILE A 723 -50.85 9.59 5.95
CA ILE A 723 -50.11 10.84 5.75
C ILE A 723 -48.63 10.50 5.53
N PHE A 724 -48.14 10.76 4.32
CA PHE A 724 -46.76 10.52 3.93
C PHE A 724 -45.88 11.73 4.31
N ASN A 725 -44.94 11.51 5.23
CA ASN A 725 -43.89 12.48 5.61
C ASN A 725 -42.56 12.04 5.00
N PHE A 726 -42.08 12.76 3.97
CA PHE A 726 -40.93 12.31 3.19
C PHE A 726 -39.65 12.10 4.02
N LYS A 727 -39.37 12.94 5.03
CA LYS A 727 -38.16 12.84 5.84
C LYS A 727 -38.15 11.62 6.75
N GLU A 728 -39.27 11.38 7.44
CA GLU A 728 -39.44 10.21 8.30
C GLU A 728 -39.44 8.93 7.48
N GLU A 729 -40.05 8.98 6.29
CA GLU A 729 -40.11 7.85 5.37
C GLU A 729 -38.74 7.46 4.83
N LEU A 730 -37.94 8.44 4.39
CA LEU A 730 -36.56 8.29 3.91
C LEU A 730 -35.62 7.78 5.03
N GLU A 731 -35.67 8.38 6.22
CA GLU A 731 -34.84 7.94 7.35
C GLU A 731 -35.19 6.51 7.77
N ALA A 732 -36.49 6.18 7.90
CA ALA A 732 -36.92 4.87 8.32
C ALA A 732 -36.64 3.78 7.27
N TYR A 733 -36.68 4.12 5.97
CA TYR A 733 -36.29 3.23 4.88
C TYR A 733 -34.79 2.88 4.96
N CYS A 734 -33.92 3.90 4.87
CA CYS A 734 -32.46 3.71 4.89
C CYS A 734 -31.99 3.03 6.20
N ASN A 735 -32.63 3.33 7.34
CA ASN A 735 -32.34 2.67 8.61
C ASN A 735 -32.74 1.18 8.63
N SER A 736 -33.81 0.79 7.92
CA SER A 736 -34.20 -0.62 7.76
C SER A 736 -33.15 -1.38 6.94
N ASP A 737 -32.73 -0.81 5.81
CA ASP A 737 -31.74 -1.42 4.90
C ASP A 737 -30.37 -1.59 5.58
N VAL A 738 -29.87 -0.57 6.28
CA VAL A 738 -28.60 -0.66 7.03
C VAL A 738 -28.67 -1.73 8.14
N ASP A 739 -29.79 -1.87 8.84
CA ASP A 739 -29.95 -2.89 9.89
C ASP A 739 -30.11 -4.31 9.32
N ILE A 740 -30.82 -4.47 8.19
CA ILE A 740 -30.90 -5.74 7.45
C ILE A 740 -29.50 -6.15 6.97
N LEU A 741 -28.74 -5.22 6.39
CA LEU A 741 -27.36 -5.43 5.96
C LEU A 741 -26.47 -5.84 7.13
N ARG A 742 -26.56 -5.13 8.26
CA ARG A 742 -25.81 -5.43 9.49
C ARG A 742 -26.15 -6.82 10.01
N ARG A 743 -27.42 -7.13 10.27
CA ARG A 743 -27.85 -8.42 10.82
C ARG A 743 -27.51 -9.59 9.90
N GLY A 744 -27.79 -9.49 8.60
CA GLY A 744 -27.43 -10.52 7.62
C GLY A 744 -25.92 -10.74 7.52
N SER A 745 -25.13 -9.66 7.51
CA SER A 745 -23.67 -9.75 7.53
C SER A 745 -23.14 -10.41 8.81
N LEU A 746 -23.67 -10.04 9.97
CA LEU A 746 -23.25 -10.60 11.26
C LEU A 746 -23.60 -12.08 11.40
N GLU A 747 -24.76 -12.51 10.89
CA GLU A 747 -25.13 -13.94 10.86
C GLU A 747 -24.20 -14.76 9.95
N ILE A 748 -23.85 -14.24 8.76
CA ILE A 748 -22.82 -14.87 7.90
C ILE A 748 -21.47 -14.95 8.62
N ARG A 749 -21.03 -13.85 9.25
CA ARG A 749 -19.77 -13.85 10.02
C ARG A 749 -19.80 -14.87 11.15
N LYS A 750 -20.93 -15.04 11.83
CA LYS A 750 -21.14 -16.07 12.87
C LYS A 750 -20.95 -17.47 12.28
N GLN A 751 -21.66 -17.81 11.19
CA GLN A 751 -21.54 -19.13 10.54
C GLN A 751 -20.12 -19.44 10.06
N PHE A 752 -19.42 -18.46 9.46
CA PHE A 752 -18.01 -18.64 9.07
C PHE A 752 -17.05 -18.81 10.27
N LEU A 753 -17.32 -18.15 11.40
CA LEU A 753 -16.57 -18.36 12.64
C LEU A 753 -16.85 -19.73 13.27
N GLU A 754 -18.07 -20.24 13.18
CA GLU A 754 -18.45 -21.56 13.69
C GLU A 754 -17.89 -22.70 12.83
N ILE A 755 -18.14 -22.67 11.51
CA ILE A 755 -17.73 -23.73 10.57
C ILE A 755 -16.20 -23.73 10.37
N ALA A 756 -15.62 -22.55 10.18
CA ALA A 756 -14.27 -22.38 9.67
C ALA A 756 -13.35 -21.53 10.56
N ASN A 757 -13.82 -21.00 11.70
CA ASN A 757 -13.07 -20.09 12.58
C ASN A 757 -12.35 -18.97 11.79
N ILE A 758 -13.07 -18.37 10.85
CA ILE A 758 -12.59 -17.33 9.94
C ILE A 758 -13.60 -16.20 9.91
N ASP A 759 -13.13 -14.96 9.79
CA ASP A 759 -14.03 -13.81 9.57
C ASP A 759 -14.01 -13.46 8.07
N PRO A 760 -15.13 -13.59 7.35
CA PRO A 760 -15.18 -13.41 5.90
C PRO A 760 -14.82 -11.97 5.49
N PHE A 761 -15.20 -10.98 6.31
CA PHE A 761 -15.00 -9.56 5.99
C PHE A 761 -13.54 -9.10 6.19
N ARG A 762 -12.66 -9.96 6.71
CA ARG A 762 -11.18 -9.77 6.64
C ARG A 762 -10.60 -10.04 5.25
N TYR A 763 -11.42 -10.44 4.30
CA TYR A 763 -11.14 -10.64 2.89
C TYR A 763 -11.97 -9.65 2.03
N THR A 764 -11.84 -9.70 0.70
CA THR A 764 -12.55 -8.80 -0.24
C THR A 764 -13.69 -9.50 -0.98
N THR A 765 -13.65 -10.84 -1.08
CA THR A 765 -14.62 -11.66 -1.81
C THR A 765 -14.78 -13.02 -1.16
N ILE A 766 -15.93 -13.67 -1.37
CA ILE A 766 -16.17 -15.06 -0.96
C ILE A 766 -15.11 -16.02 -1.49
N ALA A 767 -14.69 -15.88 -2.75
CA ALA A 767 -13.63 -16.72 -3.34
C ALA A 767 -12.28 -16.58 -2.58
N GLY A 768 -11.98 -15.39 -2.04
CA GLY A 768 -10.83 -15.16 -1.17
C GLY A 768 -10.94 -15.85 0.19
N VAL A 769 -12.15 -15.96 0.74
CA VAL A 769 -12.46 -16.70 1.97
C VAL A 769 -12.31 -18.21 1.72
N CYS A 770 -12.96 -18.76 0.69
CA CYS A 770 -12.89 -20.17 0.32
C CYS A 770 -11.45 -20.63 0.07
N MET A 771 -10.66 -19.84 -0.68
CA MET A 771 -9.24 -20.13 -0.92
C MET A 771 -8.39 -20.05 0.36
N ALA A 772 -8.75 -19.20 1.32
CA ALA A 772 -8.08 -19.16 2.61
C ALA A 772 -8.40 -20.38 3.47
N ILE A 773 -9.67 -20.83 3.50
CA ILE A 773 -10.11 -22.05 4.18
C ILE A 773 -9.41 -23.27 3.57
N TYR A 774 -9.40 -23.39 2.24
CA TYR A 774 -8.70 -24.46 1.52
C TYR A 774 -7.21 -24.54 1.91
N ARG A 775 -6.50 -23.41 1.80
CA ARG A 775 -5.06 -23.31 2.09
C ARG A 775 -4.69 -23.36 3.57
N SER A 776 -5.65 -23.27 4.49
CA SER A 776 -5.42 -23.33 5.95
C SER A 776 -5.77 -24.68 6.58
N ARG A 777 -6.48 -25.57 5.86
CA ARG A 777 -7.03 -26.82 6.43
C ARG A 777 -6.94 -28.04 5.50
N TYR A 778 -7.03 -27.87 4.18
CA TYR A 778 -7.25 -28.98 3.23
C TYR A 778 -6.13 -29.16 2.21
N LEU A 779 -5.31 -28.13 1.96
CA LEU A 779 -4.19 -28.19 1.04
C LEU A 779 -3.16 -29.26 1.47
N LEU A 780 -3.04 -30.31 0.65
CA LEU A 780 -2.02 -31.34 0.80
C LEU A 780 -0.63 -30.77 0.46
N LYS A 781 0.37 -31.02 1.31
CA LYS A 781 1.76 -30.56 1.09
C LYS A 781 2.32 -31.08 -0.23
N ASP A 782 3.11 -30.24 -0.88
CA ASP A 782 3.93 -30.57 -2.05
C ASP A 782 3.18 -31.17 -3.27
N THR A 783 1.86 -30.96 -3.33
CA THR A 783 1.00 -31.48 -4.40
C THR A 783 0.80 -30.50 -5.56
N ILE A 784 0.28 -29.29 -5.29
CA ILE A 784 -0.05 -28.29 -6.31
C ILE A 784 1.22 -27.49 -6.65
N ALA A 785 1.81 -27.74 -7.81
CA ALA A 785 2.97 -26.98 -8.29
C ALA A 785 2.67 -25.48 -8.45
N VAL A 786 3.55 -24.64 -7.90
CA VAL A 786 3.67 -23.25 -8.32
C VAL A 786 4.54 -23.25 -9.57
N LEU A 787 3.85 -23.34 -10.70
CA LEU A 787 4.42 -23.09 -12.01
C LEU A 787 4.64 -21.58 -12.09
N ASP A 788 5.86 -21.17 -11.72
CA ASP A 788 6.30 -19.80 -11.97
C ASP A 788 6.00 -19.45 -13.42
N LYS A 789 5.61 -18.19 -13.67
CA LYS A 789 5.94 -17.60 -14.94
C LYS A 789 7.47 -17.52 -14.98
N GLU A 790 8.12 -18.61 -15.40
CA GLU A 790 9.45 -18.57 -16.00
C GLU A 790 9.42 -17.33 -16.88
N LYS A 791 10.22 -16.30 -16.55
CA LYS A 791 10.25 -15.06 -17.34
C LYS A 791 10.48 -15.52 -18.78
N ASN A 792 9.44 -15.45 -19.64
CA ASN A 792 9.46 -16.06 -20.97
C ASN A 792 10.84 -15.79 -21.57
N GLU A 793 11.61 -16.86 -21.82
CA GLU A 793 13.01 -16.72 -22.24
C GLU A 793 13.01 -15.73 -23.41
N LYS A 794 13.69 -14.59 -23.25
CA LYS A 794 13.48 -13.41 -24.11
C LYS A 794 14.27 -13.60 -25.42
N TYR A 795 13.84 -14.55 -26.22
CA TYR A 795 14.36 -14.78 -27.56
C TYR A 795 13.68 -13.87 -28.60
N SER A 796 14.38 -13.55 -29.68
CA SER A 796 13.78 -12.97 -30.88
C SER A 796 13.35 -14.08 -31.84
N LYS A 797 12.40 -13.81 -32.74
CA LYS A 797 12.07 -14.78 -33.81
C LYS A 797 13.29 -15.04 -34.70
N GLN A 798 14.14 -14.02 -34.84
CA GLN A 798 15.37 -14.04 -35.62
C GLN A 798 16.44 -14.95 -35.00
N SER A 799 16.67 -14.89 -33.68
CA SER A 799 17.64 -15.77 -32.99
C SER A 799 17.22 -17.24 -33.07
N ILE A 800 15.93 -17.52 -32.87
CA ILE A 800 15.36 -18.87 -33.07
C ILE A 800 15.52 -19.34 -34.51
N THR A 801 15.29 -18.48 -35.50
CA THR A 801 15.42 -18.83 -36.93
C THR A 801 16.89 -19.14 -37.27
N TRP A 802 17.84 -18.37 -36.72
CA TRP A 802 19.28 -18.63 -36.85
C TRP A 802 19.69 -19.97 -36.23
N LEU A 803 19.26 -20.26 -34.99
CA LEU A 803 19.56 -21.53 -34.34
C LEU A 803 18.95 -22.73 -35.09
N GLN A 804 17.78 -22.56 -35.71
CA GLN A 804 17.14 -23.59 -36.53
C GLN A 804 17.83 -23.81 -37.89
N HIS A 805 18.55 -22.82 -38.43
CA HIS A 805 19.28 -22.96 -39.70
C HIS A 805 20.35 -24.05 -39.66
N PHE A 806 21.03 -24.23 -38.52
CA PHE A 806 22.01 -25.31 -38.33
C PHE A 806 21.42 -26.72 -38.45
N ASN A 807 20.09 -26.87 -38.44
CA ASN A 807 19.34 -28.14 -38.52
C ASN A 807 19.75 -29.21 -37.46
N ASN A 808 20.49 -28.80 -36.43
CA ASN A 808 21.01 -29.65 -35.38
C ASN A 808 20.03 -29.70 -34.20
N LYS A 809 19.39 -30.85 -34.01
CA LYS A 809 18.37 -31.07 -32.96
C LYS A 809 18.95 -31.14 -31.54
N ASN A 810 20.27 -31.27 -31.40
CA ASN A 810 20.96 -31.33 -30.10
C ASN A 810 21.16 -29.94 -29.47
N ILE A 811 21.03 -28.86 -30.26
CA ILE A 811 21.14 -27.49 -29.75
C ILE A 811 19.98 -27.23 -28.79
N SER A 812 20.30 -27.15 -27.50
CA SER A 812 19.38 -26.72 -26.46
C SER A 812 19.18 -25.22 -26.53
N HIS A 813 17.95 -24.76 -26.71
CA HIS A 813 17.58 -23.35 -26.79
C HIS A 813 16.15 -23.13 -26.27
N ALA A 814 15.67 -21.89 -26.23
CA ALA A 814 14.39 -21.54 -25.61
C ALA A 814 13.13 -22.29 -26.13
N LEU A 815 13.18 -22.87 -27.33
CA LEU A 815 12.10 -23.70 -27.91
C LEU A 815 12.52 -25.17 -28.17
N ASN A 816 13.61 -25.60 -27.53
CA ASN A 816 14.14 -26.96 -27.60
C ASN A 816 14.93 -27.26 -26.31
N GLY A 817 14.25 -27.72 -25.26
CA GLY A 817 14.92 -28.10 -24.00
C GLY A 817 15.40 -26.94 -23.11
N GLY A 818 15.17 -25.68 -23.49
CA GLY A 818 15.47 -24.47 -22.72
C GLY A 818 16.94 -24.03 -22.80
N GLU A 819 17.18 -22.71 -22.69
CA GLU A 819 18.51 -22.12 -22.64
C GLU A 819 19.37 -22.69 -21.49
N LYS A 820 20.69 -22.78 -21.71
CA LYS A 820 21.64 -23.33 -20.73
C LYS A 820 22.49 -22.23 -20.09
N ILE A 821 22.86 -22.42 -18.83
CA ILE A 821 23.78 -21.51 -18.13
C ILE A 821 25.21 -22.02 -18.36
N ILE A 822 26.00 -21.27 -19.12
CA ILE A 822 27.41 -21.55 -19.44
C ILE A 822 28.26 -20.37 -18.94
N ALA A 823 29.35 -20.66 -18.23
CA ALA A 823 30.24 -19.66 -17.62
C ALA A 823 29.47 -18.53 -16.88
N GLY A 824 28.53 -18.92 -16.02
CA GLY A 824 27.81 -18.02 -15.10
C GLY A 824 26.56 -17.31 -15.63
N ALA A 825 26.26 -17.34 -16.94
CA ALA A 825 25.03 -16.74 -17.50
C ALA A 825 24.41 -17.62 -18.59
N LYS A 826 23.15 -17.32 -18.98
CA LYS A 826 22.48 -18.02 -20.09
C LYS A 826 23.17 -17.76 -21.43
N VAL A 827 22.86 -18.60 -22.42
CA VAL A 827 23.27 -18.52 -23.83
C VAL A 827 22.09 -18.93 -24.71
N ASP A 828 21.93 -18.33 -25.90
CA ASP A 828 20.79 -18.58 -26.79
C ASP A 828 20.70 -20.05 -27.22
N GLY A 829 21.84 -20.67 -27.52
CA GLY A 829 21.93 -22.09 -27.90
C GLY A 829 23.14 -22.80 -27.31
N PHE A 830 23.00 -24.10 -27.02
CA PHE A 830 24.10 -24.95 -26.56
C PHE A 830 23.97 -26.40 -27.05
N ASP A 831 24.98 -26.90 -27.76
CA ASP A 831 25.13 -28.34 -28.04
C ASP A 831 26.13 -28.95 -27.05
N ASN A 832 25.62 -29.85 -26.20
CA ASN A 832 26.40 -30.55 -25.19
C ASN A 832 27.40 -31.56 -25.77
N LYS A 833 27.16 -32.10 -26.98
CA LYS A 833 28.03 -33.11 -27.60
C LYS A 833 29.31 -32.48 -28.15
N SER A 834 29.20 -31.33 -28.82
CA SER A 834 30.35 -30.59 -29.38
C SER A 834 30.93 -29.53 -28.44
N LYS A 835 30.32 -29.36 -27.24
CA LYS A 835 30.58 -28.23 -26.32
C LYS A 835 30.49 -26.87 -27.02
N THR A 836 29.56 -26.72 -27.96
CA THR A 836 29.38 -25.49 -28.75
C THR A 836 28.29 -24.62 -28.15
N VAL A 837 28.66 -23.38 -27.83
CA VAL A 837 27.77 -22.29 -27.46
C VAL A 837 27.44 -21.47 -28.71
N TYR A 838 26.17 -21.11 -28.84
CA TYR A 838 25.66 -20.21 -29.86
C TYR A 838 25.12 -18.94 -29.18
N GLN A 839 25.58 -17.78 -29.63
CA GLN A 839 25.23 -16.45 -29.12
C GLN A 839 24.66 -15.57 -30.23
N TYR A 840 23.48 -14.99 -30.01
CA TYR A 840 22.82 -14.12 -30.98
C TYR A 840 22.77 -12.67 -30.50
N HIS A 841 23.62 -11.83 -31.10
CA HIS A 841 23.82 -10.46 -30.69
C HIS A 841 22.81 -9.52 -31.36
N GLY A 842 21.65 -9.35 -30.72
CA GLY A 842 20.68 -8.31 -31.07
C GLY A 842 21.31 -6.91 -31.03
N CYS A 843 21.23 -6.15 -32.13
CA CYS A 843 22.12 -5.00 -32.37
C CYS A 843 21.92 -3.87 -31.37
N PHE A 844 20.67 -3.57 -31.01
CA PHE A 844 20.30 -2.58 -30.01
C PHE A 844 20.74 -2.97 -28.59
N TRP A 845 20.68 -4.27 -28.26
CA TRP A 845 20.96 -4.77 -26.90
C TRP A 845 22.45 -4.99 -26.62
N HIS A 846 23.24 -5.23 -27.67
CA HIS A 846 24.65 -5.63 -27.57
C HIS A 846 25.63 -4.60 -28.18
N GLY A 847 25.17 -3.41 -28.57
CA GLY A 847 26.06 -2.29 -28.93
C GLY A 847 26.68 -2.35 -30.34
N CYS A 848 26.02 -2.98 -31.32
CA CYS A 848 26.61 -3.30 -32.63
C CYS A 848 27.31 -2.11 -33.32
N THR A 849 28.61 -2.24 -33.59
CA THR A 849 29.47 -1.22 -34.20
C THR A 849 29.06 -0.84 -35.64
N LYS A 850 28.40 -1.74 -36.37
CA LYS A 850 27.88 -1.47 -37.72
C LYS A 850 26.61 -0.61 -37.71
N CYS A 851 25.72 -0.83 -36.74
CA CYS A 851 24.42 -0.16 -36.65
C CYS A 851 24.49 1.16 -35.87
N TYR A 852 25.40 1.26 -34.90
CA TYR A 852 25.56 2.41 -34.01
C TYR A 852 26.98 2.93 -34.16
N LYS A 853 27.15 3.85 -35.13
CA LYS A 853 28.45 4.48 -35.44
C LYS A 853 28.88 5.46 -34.37
N ASP A 854 27.95 6.28 -33.89
CA ASP A 854 28.16 6.99 -32.63
C ASP A 854 28.16 5.98 -31.48
N ARG A 855 29.24 6.03 -30.69
CA ARG A 855 29.53 5.09 -29.62
C ARG A 855 29.10 5.63 -28.26
N GLU A 856 28.86 6.94 -28.15
CA GLU A 856 28.35 7.60 -26.95
C GLU A 856 26.81 7.60 -26.88
N THR A 857 26.12 7.36 -28.00
CA THR A 857 24.66 7.09 -28.04
C THR A 857 24.25 6.19 -26.88
N ILE A 858 23.34 6.68 -26.04
CA ILE A 858 22.81 5.96 -24.88
C ILE A 858 21.63 5.08 -25.32
N ASN A 859 21.60 3.83 -24.87
CA ASN A 859 20.45 2.96 -25.05
C ASN A 859 19.36 3.31 -24.02
N ASN A 860 18.21 3.78 -24.52
CA ASN A 860 17.11 4.32 -23.71
C ASN A 860 16.43 3.31 -22.75
N ILE A 861 16.77 2.02 -22.77
CA ILE A 861 16.16 0.99 -21.92
C ILE A 861 17.10 0.50 -20.81
N ASN A 862 18.41 0.40 -21.07
CA ASN A 862 19.40 0.00 -20.06
C ASN A 862 20.22 1.17 -19.50
N HIS A 863 20.13 2.35 -20.13
CA HIS A 863 20.83 3.59 -19.77
C HIS A 863 22.36 3.47 -19.82
N GLU A 864 22.88 2.66 -20.74
CA GLU A 864 24.32 2.49 -21.00
C GLU A 864 24.66 2.92 -22.43
N THR A 865 25.90 3.33 -22.66
CA THR A 865 26.36 3.70 -24.02
C THR A 865 26.46 2.46 -24.91
N MET A 866 26.34 2.64 -26.22
CA MET A 866 26.51 1.53 -27.17
C MET A 866 27.94 0.95 -27.13
N GLU A 867 28.94 1.71 -26.67
CA GLU A 867 30.29 1.18 -26.40
C GLU A 867 30.35 0.28 -25.15
N ASP A 868 29.77 0.71 -24.02
CA ASP A 868 29.75 -0.10 -22.79
C ASP A 868 29.01 -1.44 -23.01
N LEU A 869 27.96 -1.46 -23.85
CA LEU A 869 27.24 -2.67 -24.26
C LEU A 869 28.05 -3.58 -25.19
N TYR A 870 28.79 -2.99 -26.13
CA TYR A 870 29.68 -3.75 -27.02
C TYR A 870 30.81 -4.40 -26.24
N GLN A 871 31.50 -3.66 -25.37
CA GLN A 871 32.58 -4.21 -24.57
C GLN A 871 32.10 -5.32 -23.62
N LYS A 872 30.90 -5.21 -23.04
CA LYS A 872 30.29 -6.32 -22.26
C LYS A 872 30.05 -7.57 -23.10
N THR A 873 29.67 -7.40 -24.37
CA THR A 873 29.46 -8.51 -25.30
C THR A 873 30.78 -9.22 -25.60
N ILE A 874 31.85 -8.46 -25.87
CA ILE A 874 33.21 -9.00 -26.03
C ILE A 874 33.73 -9.68 -24.74
N ASP A 875 33.59 -9.01 -23.58
CA ASP A 875 33.96 -9.57 -22.26
C ASP A 875 33.24 -10.91 -22.00
N ARG A 876 31.96 -11.01 -22.40
CA ARG A 876 31.15 -12.25 -22.32
C ARG A 876 31.65 -13.33 -23.27
N SER A 877 31.95 -13.00 -24.52
CA SER A 877 32.42 -13.94 -25.53
C SER A 877 33.80 -14.52 -25.18
N THR A 878 34.74 -13.70 -24.68
CA THR A 878 36.04 -14.21 -24.21
C THR A 878 35.89 -15.04 -22.93
N THR A 879 34.94 -14.69 -22.04
CA THR A 879 34.63 -15.52 -20.85
C THR A 879 34.17 -16.94 -21.24
N ILE A 880 33.39 -17.09 -22.31
CA ILE A 880 32.93 -18.40 -22.80
C ILE A 880 34.10 -19.19 -23.43
N LYS A 881 34.90 -18.53 -24.28
CA LYS A 881 36.09 -19.14 -24.92
C LYS A 881 37.12 -19.60 -23.88
N ASN A 882 37.44 -18.76 -22.90
CA ASN A 882 38.35 -19.08 -21.79
C ASN A 882 37.86 -20.21 -20.89
N ALA A 883 36.54 -20.46 -20.84
CA ALA A 883 35.95 -21.60 -20.14
C ALA A 883 36.01 -22.92 -20.94
N GLY A 884 36.70 -22.95 -22.09
CA GLY A 884 36.94 -24.15 -22.89
C GLY A 884 35.76 -24.56 -23.79
N TYR A 885 34.89 -23.61 -24.15
CA TYR A 885 33.76 -23.85 -25.05
C TYR A 885 34.01 -23.30 -26.45
N ASN A 886 33.58 -24.04 -27.46
CA ASN A 886 33.50 -23.54 -28.83
C ASN A 886 32.40 -22.47 -28.89
N LEU A 887 32.68 -21.28 -29.42
CA LEU A 887 31.70 -20.19 -29.47
C LEU A 887 31.41 -19.78 -30.93
N VAL A 888 30.14 -19.86 -31.31
CA VAL A 888 29.60 -19.39 -32.58
C VAL A 888 28.74 -18.17 -32.32
N GLU A 889 29.02 -17.07 -33.00
CA GLU A 889 28.42 -15.75 -32.73
C GLU A 889 27.76 -15.20 -34.00
N GLN A 890 26.63 -14.52 -33.86
CA GLN A 890 25.92 -13.91 -34.98
C GLN A 890 25.30 -12.58 -34.58
N TRP A 891 25.65 -11.51 -35.29
CA TRP A 891 24.99 -10.21 -35.16
C TRP A 891 23.66 -10.19 -35.91
N GLU A 892 22.68 -9.50 -35.33
CA GLU A 892 21.32 -9.43 -35.86
C GLU A 892 21.24 -8.79 -37.25
N CYS A 893 21.96 -7.69 -37.48
CA CYS A 893 21.98 -7.02 -38.78
C CYS A 893 22.58 -7.90 -39.88
N ASP A 894 23.63 -8.65 -39.55
CA ASP A 894 24.28 -9.58 -40.49
C ASP A 894 23.36 -10.77 -40.80
N TRP A 895 22.62 -11.28 -39.80
CA TRP A 895 21.67 -12.38 -40.00
C TRP A 895 20.46 -11.96 -40.85
N ILE A 896 19.81 -10.85 -40.48
CA ILE A 896 18.61 -10.36 -41.18
C ILE A 896 18.91 -10.01 -42.65
N ASN A 897 20.12 -9.52 -42.94
CA ASN A 897 20.53 -9.20 -44.30
C ASN A 897 20.98 -10.42 -45.12
N SER A 898 21.29 -11.55 -44.48
CA SER A 898 21.75 -12.77 -45.14
C SER A 898 20.75 -13.33 -46.16
N THR A 899 21.29 -13.93 -47.23
CA THR A 899 20.49 -14.66 -48.23
C THR A 899 19.79 -15.87 -47.63
N THR A 900 20.42 -16.52 -46.64
CA THR A 900 19.85 -17.63 -45.88
C THR A 900 18.57 -17.23 -45.16
N TYR A 901 18.60 -16.18 -44.34
CA TYR A 901 17.41 -15.71 -43.61
C TYR A 901 16.28 -15.29 -44.57
N LYS A 902 16.62 -14.60 -45.66
CA LYS A 902 15.67 -14.19 -46.71
C LYS A 902 15.00 -15.38 -47.43
N LYS A 903 15.72 -16.50 -47.60
CA LYS A 903 15.22 -17.74 -48.24
C LYS A 903 14.50 -18.68 -47.27
N MET A 904 14.72 -18.58 -45.96
CA MET A 904 14.00 -19.40 -44.99
C MET A 904 12.51 -19.04 -44.94
N ARG A 905 11.64 -20.03 -45.12
CA ARG A 905 10.23 -19.89 -44.71
C ARG A 905 10.21 -19.45 -43.25
N LYS A 906 9.60 -18.30 -42.97
CA LYS A 906 9.31 -17.83 -41.61
C LYS A 906 8.55 -18.96 -40.91
N ALA A 907 9.23 -19.69 -40.03
CA ALA A 907 8.66 -20.88 -39.42
C ALA A 907 7.44 -20.52 -38.57
N ASP A 908 6.51 -21.47 -38.41
CA ASP A 908 5.49 -21.41 -37.36
C ASP A 908 6.21 -21.53 -36.00
N ILE A 909 6.82 -20.43 -35.54
CA ILE A 909 7.42 -20.27 -34.22
C ILE A 909 6.27 -20.16 -33.23
N VAL A 910 5.75 -21.32 -32.84
CA VAL A 910 4.76 -21.46 -31.78
C VAL A 910 5.48 -21.29 -30.45
N GLU A 911 5.01 -20.33 -29.65
CA GLU A 911 5.49 -20.10 -28.28
C GLU A 911 5.24 -21.33 -27.40
N PRO A 912 5.96 -21.49 -26.27
CA PRO A 912 5.74 -22.59 -25.32
C PRO A 912 4.28 -22.67 -24.80
N ILE A 913 3.97 -23.74 -24.08
CA ILE A 913 2.71 -23.87 -23.33
C ILE A 913 2.61 -22.75 -22.29
N ASN A 914 1.56 -21.94 -22.41
CA ASN A 914 1.02 -21.15 -21.32
C ASN A 914 -0.24 -21.87 -20.81
N PRO A 915 -0.27 -22.37 -19.55
CA PRO A 915 -1.43 -23.09 -19.02
C PRO A 915 -2.76 -22.33 -19.08
N ARG A 916 -2.73 -20.99 -19.13
CA ARG A 916 -3.95 -20.17 -19.27
C ARG A 916 -4.58 -20.24 -20.65
N ASP A 917 -3.85 -20.68 -21.67
CA ASP A 917 -4.40 -20.86 -23.02
C ASP A 917 -5.46 -21.97 -23.02
N ALA A 918 -5.18 -23.07 -22.28
CA ALA A 918 -6.07 -24.21 -22.06
C ALA A 918 -7.18 -23.96 -21.03
N PHE A 919 -7.24 -22.77 -20.41
CA PHE A 919 -8.30 -22.45 -19.46
C PHE A 919 -9.51 -21.88 -20.20
N PHE A 920 -10.57 -22.69 -20.33
CA PHE A 920 -11.82 -22.37 -21.00
C PHE A 920 -12.98 -22.25 -19.99
N GLY A 921 -14.05 -21.54 -20.38
CA GLY A 921 -15.28 -21.48 -19.60
C GLY A 921 -16.20 -22.68 -19.86
N GLY A 922 -17.40 -22.64 -19.27
CA GLY A 922 -18.45 -23.63 -19.56
C GLY A 922 -18.82 -23.69 -21.05
N ARG A 923 -19.23 -24.87 -21.51
CA ARG A 923 -19.68 -25.11 -22.89
C ARG A 923 -21.09 -24.57 -23.10
N THR A 924 -21.20 -23.33 -23.56
CA THR A 924 -22.48 -22.75 -24.02
C THR A 924 -22.58 -22.83 -25.54
N ASN A 925 -23.50 -23.65 -26.05
CA ASN A 925 -23.73 -23.79 -27.50
C ASN A 925 -25.20 -24.11 -27.78
N ALA A 926 -25.85 -23.33 -28.65
CA ALA A 926 -27.25 -23.51 -29.04
C ALA A 926 -27.34 -24.12 -30.46
N THR A 927 -27.73 -25.39 -30.57
CA THR A 927 -27.82 -26.09 -31.86
C THR A 927 -29.10 -25.78 -32.64
N LYS A 928 -30.18 -25.39 -31.94
CA LYS A 928 -31.42 -24.84 -32.52
C LYS A 928 -31.93 -23.71 -31.63
N LEU A 929 -32.30 -22.57 -32.22
CA LEU A 929 -32.78 -21.39 -31.49
C LEU A 929 -34.28 -21.44 -31.17
N ARG A 930 -35.06 -22.24 -31.91
CA ARG A 930 -36.51 -22.37 -31.71
C ARG A 930 -36.95 -23.81 -32.00
N VAL A 931 -37.84 -24.31 -31.15
CA VAL A 931 -38.63 -25.53 -31.38
C VAL A 931 -40.09 -25.15 -31.15
N LYS A 932 -41.00 -25.62 -32.01
CA LYS A 932 -42.47 -25.45 -31.86
C LYS A 932 -43.10 -26.80 -31.53
N ASN A 933 -44.23 -26.78 -30.83
CA ASN A 933 -45.14 -27.92 -30.65
C ASN A 933 -44.48 -29.21 -30.13
N THR A 934 -43.40 -29.10 -29.36
CA THR A 934 -42.60 -30.24 -28.87
C THR A 934 -42.24 -30.02 -27.40
N LYS A 935 -42.43 -31.03 -26.54
CA LYS A 935 -41.96 -31.01 -25.15
C LYS A 935 -40.45 -31.27 -25.11
N ILE A 936 -39.71 -30.45 -24.37
CA ILE A 936 -38.25 -30.58 -24.18
C ILE A 936 -37.99 -31.10 -22.77
N ARG A 937 -36.99 -31.97 -22.59
CA ARG A 937 -36.48 -32.38 -21.28
C ARG A 937 -35.29 -31.50 -20.89
N TYR A 938 -35.34 -30.89 -19.71
CA TYR A 938 -34.19 -30.21 -19.11
C TYR A 938 -33.46 -31.19 -18.19
N ILE A 939 -32.13 -31.22 -18.26
CA ILE A 939 -31.27 -32.03 -17.39
C ILE A 939 -30.20 -31.10 -16.84
N ASP A 940 -30.08 -31.03 -15.53
CA ASP A 940 -29.09 -30.25 -14.81
C ASP A 940 -28.16 -31.19 -14.04
N VAL A 941 -26.88 -30.83 -13.92
CA VAL A 941 -25.93 -31.58 -13.09
C VAL A 941 -25.75 -30.81 -11.79
N CYS A 942 -26.43 -31.30 -10.75
CA CYS A 942 -26.33 -30.77 -9.40
C CYS A 942 -24.86 -30.59 -8.99
N SER A 943 -24.43 -29.35 -8.81
CA SER A 943 -23.06 -29.01 -8.42
C SER A 943 -21.98 -29.63 -9.34
N LEU A 944 -22.09 -29.41 -10.65
CA LEU A 944 -21.12 -29.87 -11.67
C LEU A 944 -19.64 -29.67 -11.28
N TYR A 945 -19.21 -28.44 -10.95
CA TYR A 945 -17.80 -28.19 -10.61
C TYR A 945 -17.36 -28.83 -9.29
N PRO A 946 -18.13 -28.80 -8.18
CA PRO A 946 -17.86 -29.63 -7.00
C PRO A 946 -17.75 -31.13 -7.30
N THR A 947 -18.59 -31.67 -8.20
CA THR A 947 -18.55 -33.08 -8.61
C THR A 947 -17.23 -33.42 -9.31
N VAL A 948 -16.78 -32.58 -10.25
CA VAL A 948 -15.46 -32.68 -10.89
C VAL A 948 -14.33 -32.60 -9.85
N ASN A 949 -14.40 -31.65 -8.91
CA ASN A 949 -13.43 -31.53 -7.81
C ASN A 949 -13.39 -32.74 -6.86
N TYR A 950 -14.39 -33.62 -6.90
CA TYR A 950 -14.56 -34.76 -6.00
C TYR A 950 -14.12 -36.09 -6.61
N TYR A 951 -14.52 -36.34 -7.86
CA TYR A 951 -14.37 -37.63 -8.53
C TYR A 951 -13.27 -37.65 -9.60
N ASP A 952 -12.95 -36.50 -10.21
CA ASP A 952 -12.01 -36.46 -11.33
C ASP A 952 -10.56 -36.29 -10.87
N TYR A 953 -9.63 -36.75 -11.71
CA TYR A 953 -8.20 -36.68 -11.43
C TYR A 953 -7.65 -35.26 -11.65
N TYR A 954 -6.83 -34.81 -10.70
CA TYR A 954 -6.03 -33.59 -10.81
C TYR A 954 -4.53 -33.91 -10.89
N PRO A 955 -3.73 -33.08 -11.61
CA PRO A 955 -2.28 -33.23 -11.68
C PRO A 955 -1.60 -32.97 -10.34
N VAL A 956 -0.62 -33.83 -10.02
CA VAL A 956 0.23 -33.73 -8.82
C VAL A 956 1.69 -33.51 -9.22
N GLY A 957 2.41 -32.71 -8.45
CA GLY A 957 3.81 -32.43 -8.70
C GLY A 957 4.03 -31.42 -9.82
N HIS A 958 5.27 -31.35 -10.33
CA HIS A 958 5.63 -30.54 -11.51
C HIS A 958 5.61 -31.39 -12.79
N PRO A 959 5.19 -30.81 -13.94
CA PRO A 959 5.12 -31.56 -15.19
C PRO A 959 6.50 -31.84 -15.78
N LYS A 960 6.66 -33.01 -16.39
CA LYS A 960 7.74 -33.28 -17.34
C LYS A 960 7.38 -32.63 -18.68
N LYS A 961 8.08 -31.55 -19.05
CA LYS A 961 7.99 -30.94 -20.38
C LYS A 961 8.59 -31.88 -21.43
N ILE A 962 7.84 -32.18 -22.50
CA ILE A 962 8.23 -33.03 -23.63
C ILE A 962 8.09 -32.17 -24.90
N PHE A 963 9.21 -31.90 -25.57
CA PHE A 963 9.26 -31.02 -26.74
C PHE A 963 9.19 -31.83 -28.05
N LYS A 964 8.31 -31.39 -28.97
CA LYS A 964 8.19 -31.90 -30.35
C LYS A 964 8.22 -33.46 -30.46
N PRO A 965 7.42 -34.21 -29.67
CA PRO A 965 7.39 -35.66 -29.79
C PRO A 965 6.87 -36.09 -31.17
N LYS A 966 7.43 -37.19 -31.71
CA LYS A 966 7.06 -37.71 -33.04
C LYS A 966 5.68 -38.37 -33.08
N LEU A 967 5.30 -39.02 -31.98
CA LEU A 967 4.06 -39.78 -31.83
C LEU A 967 3.28 -39.23 -30.64
N TYR A 968 1.96 -39.35 -30.67
CA TYR A 968 1.10 -39.09 -29.52
C TYR A 968 1.08 -40.31 -28.60
N ASP A 969 1.09 -40.08 -27.29
CA ASP A 969 0.89 -41.12 -26.27
C ASP A 969 -0.41 -40.79 -25.50
N LYS A 970 -1.38 -41.70 -25.58
CA LYS A 970 -2.68 -41.59 -24.91
C LYS A 970 -2.58 -41.57 -23.38
N ASN A 971 -1.45 -42.05 -22.83
CA ASN A 971 -1.21 -42.12 -21.39
C ASN A 971 -0.66 -40.80 -20.82
N TRP A 972 -0.41 -39.78 -21.64
CA TRP A 972 -0.05 -38.46 -21.13
C TRP A 972 -1.23 -37.82 -20.40
N PHE A 973 -0.94 -37.23 -19.24
CA PHE A 973 -1.91 -36.55 -18.39
C PHE A 973 -1.43 -35.13 -18.09
N GLY A 974 -2.22 -34.11 -18.43
CA GLY A 974 -1.86 -32.71 -18.26
C GLY A 974 -2.26 -31.85 -19.46
N LEU A 975 -1.29 -31.12 -20.03
CA LEU A 975 -1.53 -30.16 -21.11
C LEU A 975 -0.75 -30.53 -22.38
N ILE A 976 -1.34 -30.28 -23.54
CA ILE A 976 -0.73 -30.48 -24.86
C ILE A 976 -0.96 -29.28 -25.76
N LYS A 977 0.09 -28.87 -26.49
CA LYS A 977 0.01 -27.87 -27.56
C LYS A 977 0.25 -28.55 -28.91
N CYS A 978 -0.79 -28.61 -29.73
CA CYS A 978 -0.75 -29.33 -31.01
C CYS A 978 -1.52 -28.58 -32.12
N LYS A 979 -1.20 -28.92 -33.37
CA LYS A 979 -2.04 -28.65 -34.55
C LYS A 979 -2.93 -29.86 -34.78
N ILE A 980 -4.22 -29.63 -34.93
CA ILE A 980 -5.23 -30.70 -35.04
C ILE A 980 -6.24 -30.39 -36.14
N LEU A 981 -6.65 -31.44 -36.87
CA LEU A 981 -7.65 -31.43 -37.93
C LEU A 981 -8.97 -32.00 -37.40
N PRO A 982 -10.08 -31.23 -37.39
CA PRO A 982 -11.40 -31.77 -37.04
C PRO A 982 -12.01 -32.67 -38.14
N PRO A 983 -12.94 -33.58 -37.78
CA PRO A 983 -13.83 -34.24 -38.74
C PRO A 983 -14.77 -33.21 -39.41
N ARG A 984 -15.39 -33.56 -40.55
CA ARG A 984 -16.34 -32.65 -41.24
C ARG A 984 -17.74 -32.62 -40.60
N ASN A 985 -18.26 -33.78 -40.18
CA ASN A 985 -19.68 -33.95 -39.83
C ASN A 985 -19.87 -34.44 -38.38
N LEU A 986 -19.51 -33.61 -37.39
CA LEU A 986 -19.66 -33.94 -35.98
C LEU A 986 -20.67 -33.02 -35.30
N TYR A 987 -21.83 -33.56 -34.92
CA TYR A 987 -22.96 -32.80 -34.34
C TYR A 987 -22.60 -32.04 -33.06
N HIS A 988 -21.66 -32.59 -32.27
CA HIS A 988 -21.11 -31.96 -31.08
C HIS A 988 -19.59 -31.90 -31.18
N PRO A 989 -19.02 -30.82 -31.77
CA PRO A 989 -17.58 -30.62 -31.81
C PRO A 989 -16.99 -30.62 -30.40
N VAL A 990 -15.78 -31.16 -30.24
CA VAL A 990 -15.16 -31.44 -28.93
C VAL A 990 -14.30 -30.27 -28.47
N LEU A 991 -13.31 -29.88 -29.27
CA LEU A 991 -12.28 -28.95 -28.82
C LEU A 991 -12.73 -27.48 -28.88
N PRO A 992 -12.56 -26.71 -27.78
CA PRO A 992 -12.75 -25.26 -27.77
C PRO A 992 -11.63 -24.52 -28.49
N VAL A 993 -11.96 -23.38 -29.10
CA VAL A 993 -11.00 -22.41 -29.66
C VAL A 993 -11.48 -21.00 -29.31
N LYS A 994 -10.56 -20.14 -28.84
CA LYS A 994 -10.81 -18.71 -28.66
C LYS A 994 -10.52 -18.00 -29.99
N ILE A 995 -11.54 -17.42 -30.61
CA ILE A 995 -11.43 -16.68 -31.88
C ILE A 995 -11.57 -15.18 -31.59
N LYS A 996 -10.60 -14.40 -32.06
CA LYS A 996 -10.68 -12.94 -32.02
C LYS A 996 -11.51 -12.43 -33.20
N LEU A 997 -12.57 -11.71 -32.87
CA LEU A 997 -13.38 -10.92 -33.80
C LEU A 997 -13.10 -9.44 -33.54
N GLU A 998 -13.47 -8.55 -34.46
CA GLU A 998 -13.16 -7.12 -34.43
C GLU A 998 -13.42 -6.43 -33.08
N LYS A 999 -14.53 -6.79 -32.41
CA LYS A 999 -14.98 -6.16 -31.16
C LYS A 999 -14.85 -7.05 -29.92
N SER A 1000 -14.49 -8.34 -30.05
CA SER A 1000 -14.46 -9.28 -28.90
C SER A 1000 -13.72 -10.59 -29.21
N GLU A 1001 -13.23 -11.26 -28.18
CA GLU A 1001 -12.82 -12.68 -28.27
C GLU A 1001 -14.01 -13.58 -27.92
N LYS A 1002 -14.34 -14.56 -28.76
CA LYS A 1002 -15.41 -15.54 -28.52
C LYS A 1002 -14.85 -16.95 -28.37
N LEU A 1003 -15.40 -17.68 -27.39
CA LEU A 1003 -15.17 -19.12 -27.24
C LEU A 1003 -16.11 -19.88 -28.19
N LEU A 1004 -15.54 -20.63 -29.12
CA LEU A 1004 -16.27 -21.41 -30.12
C LEU A 1004 -15.79 -22.87 -30.11
N PHE A 1005 -16.61 -23.77 -30.64
CA PHE A 1005 -16.28 -25.18 -30.83
C PHE A 1005 -16.39 -25.54 -32.33
N PRO A 1006 -15.44 -25.12 -33.19
CA PRO A 1006 -15.57 -25.24 -34.64
C PRO A 1006 -15.02 -26.56 -35.22
N LEU A 1007 -15.52 -26.93 -36.40
CA LEU A 1007 -14.95 -28.00 -37.25
C LEU A 1007 -14.08 -27.47 -38.41
N CYS A 1008 -13.93 -26.15 -38.50
CA CYS A 1008 -13.03 -25.47 -39.44
C CYS A 1008 -12.56 -24.17 -38.78
N TYR A 1009 -11.25 -23.99 -38.63
CA TYR A 1009 -10.69 -22.74 -38.10
C TYR A 1009 -11.08 -21.54 -38.97
N LYS A 1010 -10.85 -21.63 -40.29
CA LYS A 1010 -11.11 -20.53 -41.23
C LYS A 1010 -12.59 -20.11 -41.27
N CYS A 1011 -13.54 -21.04 -41.25
CA CYS A 1011 -14.97 -20.72 -41.13
C CYS A 1011 -15.32 -20.04 -39.79
N ALA A 1012 -14.62 -20.34 -38.70
CA ALA A 1012 -14.87 -19.71 -37.40
C ALA A 1012 -14.37 -18.26 -37.35
N VAL A 1013 -13.28 -17.96 -38.08
CA VAL A 1013 -12.75 -16.61 -38.25
C VAL A 1013 -13.63 -15.80 -39.21
N ASP A 1014 -13.93 -16.37 -40.38
CA ASP A 1014 -14.65 -15.70 -41.47
C ASP A 1014 -16.18 -15.73 -41.32
N GLN A 1015 -16.70 -16.44 -40.31
CA GLN A 1015 -18.13 -16.65 -40.03
C GLN A 1015 -18.92 -17.34 -41.17
N ASN A 1016 -18.24 -18.17 -41.96
CA ASN A 1016 -18.81 -18.89 -43.11
C ASN A 1016 -19.79 -20.01 -42.70
N GLN A 1017 -21.01 -19.99 -43.26
CA GLN A 1017 -22.05 -21.00 -43.00
C GLN A 1017 -21.80 -22.35 -43.73
N ARG A 1018 -21.17 -22.32 -44.90
CA ARG A 1018 -20.78 -23.51 -45.68
C ARG A 1018 -19.25 -23.63 -45.70
N CYS A 1019 -18.73 -24.85 -45.74
CA CYS A 1019 -17.30 -25.13 -45.61
C CYS A 1019 -16.75 -25.99 -46.76
N ASP A 1020 -16.23 -25.31 -47.77
CA ASP A 1020 -15.42 -25.83 -48.88
C ASP A 1020 -13.94 -26.05 -48.49
N HIS A 1021 -13.36 -25.13 -47.71
CA HIS A 1021 -11.99 -25.09 -47.16
C HIS A 1021 -11.21 -26.42 -47.08
N SER A 1022 -9.94 -26.34 -47.46
CA SER A 1022 -9.00 -27.47 -47.49
C SER A 1022 -8.69 -28.03 -46.10
N LYS A 1023 -8.10 -29.24 -46.06
CA LYS A 1023 -7.60 -29.84 -44.80
C LYS A 1023 -6.61 -28.94 -44.05
N ASN A 1024 -5.87 -28.05 -44.73
CA ASN A 1024 -4.88 -27.18 -44.08
C ASN A 1024 -5.50 -25.94 -43.44
N GLU A 1025 -6.53 -25.35 -44.06
CA GLU A 1025 -7.25 -24.17 -43.55
C GLU A 1025 -8.24 -24.53 -42.43
N ARG A 1026 -8.72 -25.78 -42.42
CA ARG A 1026 -9.60 -26.29 -41.37
C ARG A 1026 -8.89 -26.55 -40.03
N GLN A 1027 -7.58 -26.81 -40.07
CA GLN A 1027 -6.77 -27.09 -38.87
C GLN A 1027 -6.60 -25.85 -37.98
N PHE A 1028 -6.58 -26.06 -36.67
CA PHE A 1028 -6.19 -25.04 -35.70
C PHE A 1028 -5.04 -25.52 -34.81
N ILE A 1029 -4.27 -24.54 -34.30
CA ILE A 1029 -3.24 -24.73 -33.28
C ILE A 1029 -3.82 -24.21 -31.97
N GLY A 1030 -3.71 -24.99 -30.91
CA GLY A 1030 -4.19 -24.60 -29.58
C GLY A 1030 -3.48 -25.38 -28.48
N THR A 1031 -3.83 -25.03 -27.25
CA THR A 1031 -3.39 -25.71 -26.03
C THR A 1031 -4.66 -26.23 -25.33
N TRP A 1032 -4.69 -27.52 -25.01
CA TRP A 1032 -5.83 -28.20 -24.37
C TRP A 1032 -5.35 -29.13 -23.26
N THR A 1033 -6.28 -29.64 -22.47
CA THR A 1033 -6.00 -30.81 -21.63
C THR A 1033 -5.79 -32.06 -22.50
N THR A 1034 -5.01 -33.01 -22.00
CA THR A 1034 -4.81 -34.31 -22.68
C THR A 1034 -6.10 -35.10 -22.79
N ASP A 1035 -7.02 -34.96 -21.83
CA ASP A 1035 -8.30 -35.68 -21.81
C ASP A 1035 -9.29 -35.15 -22.86
N GLU A 1036 -9.37 -33.82 -23.06
CA GLU A 1036 -10.10 -33.22 -24.18
C GLU A 1036 -9.56 -33.71 -25.53
N VAL A 1037 -8.22 -33.84 -25.66
CA VAL A 1037 -7.59 -34.32 -26.90
C VAL A 1037 -7.83 -35.81 -27.11
N ASN A 1038 -7.70 -36.65 -26.08
CA ASN A 1038 -8.11 -38.06 -26.13
C ASN A 1038 -9.58 -38.17 -26.61
N LYS A 1039 -10.49 -37.37 -26.04
CA LYS A 1039 -11.90 -37.36 -26.46
C LYS A 1039 -12.12 -36.84 -27.88
N ALA A 1040 -11.29 -35.91 -28.35
CA ALA A 1040 -11.33 -35.44 -29.72
C ALA A 1040 -10.86 -36.53 -30.71
N LEU A 1041 -9.80 -37.27 -30.38
CA LEU A 1041 -9.31 -38.39 -31.19
C LEU A 1041 -10.39 -39.49 -31.31
N GLU A 1042 -11.07 -39.86 -30.22
CA GLU A 1042 -12.22 -40.78 -30.26
C GLU A 1042 -13.35 -40.31 -31.21
N LYS A 1043 -13.50 -39.00 -31.40
CA LYS A 1043 -14.51 -38.39 -32.29
C LYS A 1043 -13.97 -38.06 -33.68
N GLY A 1044 -12.83 -38.64 -34.06
CA GLY A 1044 -12.30 -38.56 -35.42
C GLY A 1044 -11.50 -37.29 -35.74
N TYR A 1045 -11.01 -36.58 -34.72
CA TYR A 1045 -9.98 -35.55 -34.93
C TYR A 1045 -8.62 -36.22 -35.20
N ILE A 1046 -7.75 -35.55 -35.96
CA ILE A 1046 -6.42 -36.06 -36.31
C ILE A 1046 -5.36 -35.03 -35.90
N ILE A 1047 -4.45 -35.41 -35.00
CA ILE A 1047 -3.28 -34.58 -34.66
C ILE A 1047 -2.33 -34.58 -35.85
N THR A 1048 -2.02 -33.40 -36.39
CA THR A 1048 -1.10 -33.25 -37.53
C THR A 1048 0.31 -32.83 -37.09
N LYS A 1049 0.45 -32.22 -35.90
CA LYS A 1049 1.76 -31.84 -35.33
C LYS A 1049 1.65 -31.62 -33.82
N ILE A 1050 2.61 -32.10 -33.04
CA ILE A 1050 2.74 -31.79 -31.61
C ILE A 1050 3.92 -30.82 -31.43
N TYR A 1051 3.72 -29.75 -30.67
CA TYR A 1051 4.76 -28.75 -30.37
C TYR A 1051 5.38 -29.00 -29.00
N GLU A 1052 4.54 -29.20 -27.98
CA GLU A 1052 4.97 -29.41 -26.59
C GLU A 1052 3.87 -30.17 -25.82
N VAL A 1053 4.26 -30.94 -24.81
CA VAL A 1053 3.38 -31.62 -23.84
C VAL A 1053 3.93 -31.40 -22.44
N TRP A 1054 3.07 -31.05 -21.48
CA TRP A 1054 3.36 -30.98 -20.06
C TRP A 1054 2.69 -32.18 -19.38
N ASN A 1055 3.45 -33.27 -19.22
CA ASN A 1055 2.96 -34.53 -18.67
C ASN A 1055 3.25 -34.61 -17.17
N PHE A 1056 2.20 -34.72 -16.35
CA PHE A 1056 2.29 -35.03 -14.93
C PHE A 1056 2.29 -36.55 -14.76
N LYS A 1057 3.30 -37.07 -14.07
CA LYS A 1057 3.39 -38.52 -13.80
C LYS A 1057 2.34 -39.01 -12.80
N GLU A 1058 2.00 -38.13 -11.86
CA GLU A 1058 1.14 -38.43 -10.73
C GLU A 1058 -0.15 -37.63 -10.85
N LYS A 1059 -1.25 -38.27 -10.43
CA LYS A 1059 -2.59 -37.68 -10.42
C LYS A 1059 -3.39 -38.21 -9.23
N THR A 1060 -4.27 -37.40 -8.67
CA THR A 1060 -5.11 -37.78 -7.53
C THR A 1060 -6.49 -37.14 -7.61
N THR A 1061 -7.49 -37.80 -7.03
CA THR A 1061 -8.83 -37.25 -6.77
C THR A 1061 -8.87 -36.43 -5.48
N ASP A 1062 -7.87 -36.56 -4.60
CA ASP A 1062 -8.00 -36.16 -3.20
C ASP A 1062 -7.67 -34.68 -2.93
N LEU A 1063 -7.20 -33.93 -3.94
CA LEU A 1063 -6.77 -32.52 -3.76
C LEU A 1063 -7.86 -31.64 -3.16
N PHE A 1064 -9.11 -31.81 -3.61
CA PHE A 1064 -10.25 -30.99 -3.21
C PHE A 1064 -11.35 -31.80 -2.53
N LYS A 1065 -11.31 -33.14 -2.60
CA LYS A 1065 -12.31 -34.05 -2.05
C LYS A 1065 -12.73 -33.72 -0.61
N LYS A 1066 -11.79 -33.69 0.33
CA LYS A 1066 -12.03 -33.33 1.75
C LYS A 1066 -12.57 -31.91 1.98
N TYR A 1067 -12.32 -30.99 1.05
CA TYR A 1067 -12.89 -29.65 1.12
C TYR A 1067 -14.35 -29.66 0.65
N VAL A 1068 -14.66 -30.42 -0.41
CA VAL A 1068 -16.03 -30.61 -0.92
C VAL A 1068 -16.88 -31.44 0.06
N ASP A 1069 -16.34 -32.51 0.66
CA ASP A 1069 -16.93 -33.33 1.76
C ASP A 1069 -17.38 -32.51 2.99
N ARG A 1070 -16.99 -31.23 3.08
CA ARG A 1070 -17.32 -30.34 4.20
C ARG A 1070 -18.21 -29.16 3.78
N GLN A 1071 -18.56 -29.05 2.51
CA GLN A 1071 -19.51 -28.04 1.98
C GLN A 1071 -20.90 -28.63 1.72
N TRP A 1072 -20.97 -29.96 1.61
CA TRP A 1072 -22.15 -30.78 1.34
C TRP A 1072 -22.19 -31.92 2.35
#